data_AF-A0A9K3LJ20-F1
#
_entry.id   AF-A0A9K3LJ20-F1
#
_cell.length_a   1.000
_cell.length_b   1.000
_cell.length_c   1.000
_cell.angle_alpha   90.00
_cell.angle_beta   90.00
_cell.angle_gamma   90.00
#
_symmetry.space_group_name_H-M   'P 1'
#
loop_
_entity.id
_entity.type
_entity.pdbx_description
1 polymer ?
#
loop_
_entity_poly.entity_id
_entity_poly.type
_entity_poly.pdbx_seq_one_letter_code
_entity_poly.pdbx_strand_id
1 'polypeptide(L)'
;MNAPTASKAIGMNLNSDPAGGPEIKGMNGKNRPSLTSTSPPKSRLLGRILQFLLLDVPLLVLFALLLTTIVLHKLHDDYFYPLLKLMNWEGQDRDFLETTYFERYCTGEDFTAKSVSELIITEDYTTKDAANHMLRHGVSVYPNLVTNHTAKILRDWIVEENKVQEGWYVIENENRWSWGIDMTMHPSLHTFWQELAANEKLLSGLEEIIGPNPAIIEFTAITSAFGATDQYLHADVVPPGSATKFARSFLPSYSLFVPLQDTTYEMGATHVCPGSHLCSDGAKKNCKDHALAVSGPKGSGGVWKMGWGALVNQQTFHKGMGFTQEGAPDRVVLIATFAPRPIHHRGLETRMIGHGGSYSLLWNQWGHTFYDYFHADTRMTQPQATLRSLGILKSNGITYLSSASMRMANEEVGMREDNLEEFLERGGFSFLPESWQGSFGEESDVSEFHSFVLGTLKKTEKKLEKFNIVALFLYLSIAIFLDTAGRKSSVGFSFLKRTIRLGFIYGMLLVISWKVVRTVEESNWAKGIRAGKAYTLPWVEPDENRRETLPHRTDILLVPHYASSYMASYSHVIDVAHPGNKLWNDLVKSQADGYVMLPPVLQQSLCTTLLESLTADRRFLEQGLDRLWYNVTDHKQLTRFCHKEFLKAANPLRGALSHEIDSLKNELDFGMFRMTGMHITQIRGLLDDWEKRVLPPLQIGSRAKSSDVTKTTVETTVTLRPNVSLVAIGRRELGRKGSGRSRKSSPLFPRKTPNPPAPYAWLEVGDRVNVMDGCKDDGEYYPGMITASLPNLAAFAIEYDTGETEDEVNQRCVIPEAE
;
A
#
# COMPACT_ATOMS: atom_id res chain seq x y z
N MET A 1 -10.43 -37.20 -22.94
CA MET A 1 -11.64 -36.71 -23.65
C MET A 1 -11.17 -35.88 -24.83
N ASN A 2 -11.79 -36.11 -26.00
CA ASN A 2 -11.29 -35.71 -27.32
C ASN A 2 -11.19 -34.19 -27.52
N ALA A 3 -10.14 -33.80 -28.25
CA ALA A 3 -9.87 -32.46 -28.77
C ALA A 3 -10.96 -31.96 -29.75
N PRO A 4 -10.93 -30.68 -30.15
CA PRO A 4 -10.22 -30.39 -31.40
C PRO A 4 -9.39 -29.09 -31.44
N THR A 5 -8.43 -29.17 -32.36
CA THR A 5 -7.47 -28.20 -32.91
C THR A 5 -8.09 -27.04 -33.69
N ALA A 6 -7.46 -25.86 -33.63
CA ALA A 6 -7.43 -24.91 -34.74
C ALA A 6 -6.14 -24.05 -34.68
N SER A 7 -5.22 -24.31 -35.61
CA SER A 7 -4.09 -23.43 -35.89
C SER A 7 -4.48 -22.40 -36.96
N LYS A 8 -3.98 -21.17 -36.84
CA LYS A 8 -3.96 -20.20 -37.95
C LYS A 8 -2.60 -19.53 -37.96
N ALA A 9 -1.78 -19.99 -38.90
CA ALA A 9 -0.53 -19.35 -39.30
C ALA A 9 -0.84 -18.14 -40.20
N ILE A 10 -0.21 -17.00 -39.91
CA ILE A 10 -0.16 -15.86 -40.83
C ILE A 10 1.26 -15.83 -41.38
N GLY A 11 1.41 -16.32 -42.61
CA GLY A 11 2.62 -16.17 -43.42
C GLY A 11 2.62 -14.82 -44.12
N MET A 12 3.66 -14.03 -43.89
CA MET A 12 4.01 -12.88 -44.71
C MET A 12 4.45 -13.36 -46.10
N ASN A 13 3.91 -12.75 -47.15
CA ASN A 13 4.34 -12.98 -48.53
C ASN A 13 4.79 -11.65 -49.14
N LEU A 14 6.09 -11.60 -49.49
CA LEU A 14 6.72 -10.61 -50.36
C LEU A 14 6.68 -11.13 -51.81
N ASN A 15 6.65 -10.20 -52.78
CA ASN A 15 6.87 -10.32 -54.26
C ASN A 15 5.65 -9.85 -55.06
N SER A 16 5.73 -8.67 -55.70
CA SER A 16 6.30 -8.37 -57.04
C SER A 16 5.33 -8.64 -58.18
N ASP A 17 4.74 -7.60 -58.76
CA ASP A 17 5.01 -7.14 -60.14
C ASP A 17 3.88 -6.26 -60.71
N PRO A 18 4.18 -5.41 -61.72
CA PRO A 18 3.28 -4.40 -62.25
C PRO A 18 2.62 -4.84 -63.56
N ALA A 19 1.32 -4.59 -63.74
CA ALA A 19 0.73 -4.56 -65.09
C ALA A 19 -0.66 -3.91 -65.09
N GLY A 20 -0.91 -3.11 -66.14
CA GLY A 20 -2.23 -3.04 -66.79
C GLY A 20 -3.11 -1.86 -66.42
N GLY A 21 -3.14 -0.84 -67.29
CA GLY A 21 -4.15 0.22 -67.26
C GLY A 21 -5.55 -0.25 -67.68
N PRO A 22 -6.52 0.67 -67.67
CA PRO A 22 -7.22 0.92 -68.92
C PRO A 22 -7.34 2.41 -69.27
N GLU A 23 -7.22 2.66 -70.58
CA GLU A 23 -7.55 3.88 -71.31
C GLU A 23 -8.97 4.40 -70.97
N ILE A 24 -9.09 5.68 -70.64
CA ILE A 24 -10.32 6.44 -70.81
C ILE A 24 -10.02 7.71 -71.60
N LYS A 25 -10.62 7.78 -72.79
CA LYS A 25 -10.61 8.92 -73.71
C LYS A 25 -11.60 9.99 -73.25
N GLY A 26 -11.11 11.24 -73.25
CA GLY A 26 -11.77 12.40 -73.84
C GLY A 26 -12.89 13.09 -73.08
N MET A 27 -12.66 14.34 -72.67
CA MET A 27 -13.49 15.49 -73.06
C MET A 27 -12.90 16.84 -72.59
N ASN A 28 -12.71 17.73 -73.57
CA ASN A 28 -12.93 19.19 -73.56
C ASN A 28 -12.35 20.09 -72.46
N GLY A 29 -11.22 20.71 -72.77
CA GLY A 29 -11.17 22.15 -73.10
C GLY A 29 -11.76 23.16 -72.12
N LYS A 30 -10.92 23.66 -71.21
CA LYS A 30 -10.89 25.07 -70.78
C LYS A 30 -9.50 25.42 -70.25
N ASN A 31 -8.83 26.35 -70.93
CA ASN A 31 -7.51 26.89 -70.60
C ASN A 31 -7.45 27.37 -69.14
N ARG A 32 -6.72 26.62 -68.29
CA ARG A 32 -6.12 27.15 -67.05
C ARG A 32 -4.63 27.31 -67.29
N PRO A 33 -4.02 28.45 -66.94
CA PRO A 33 -2.59 28.65 -67.08
C PRO A 33 -1.85 27.57 -66.29
N SER A 34 -0.94 26.87 -66.96
CA SER A 34 -0.04 25.89 -66.37
C SER A 34 0.84 26.59 -65.34
N LEU A 35 0.46 26.51 -64.06
CA LEU A 35 1.39 26.70 -62.95
C LEU A 35 2.43 25.59 -63.08
N THR A 36 3.55 25.91 -63.74
CA THR A 36 4.80 25.17 -63.63
C THR A 36 5.15 25.15 -62.14
N SER A 37 4.76 24.06 -61.47
CA SER A 37 5.17 23.71 -60.12
C SER A 37 6.68 23.55 -60.14
N THR A 38 7.38 24.67 -59.95
CA THR A 38 8.81 24.69 -59.71
C THR A 38 9.00 24.02 -58.35
N SER A 39 9.33 22.73 -58.36
CA SER A 39 9.68 22.00 -57.15
C SER A 39 10.72 22.85 -56.41
N PRO A 40 10.49 23.18 -55.13
CA PRO A 40 11.46 23.98 -54.38
C PRO A 40 12.83 23.29 -54.49
N PRO A 41 13.90 24.04 -54.78
CA PRO A 41 15.21 23.45 -54.99
C PRO A 41 15.58 22.61 -53.76
N LYS A 42 15.96 21.34 -53.98
CA LYS A 42 16.27 20.36 -52.92
C LYS A 42 17.22 20.91 -51.85
N SER A 43 18.10 21.85 -52.22
CA SER A 43 19.01 22.57 -51.32
C SER A 43 18.30 23.40 -50.24
N ARG A 44 17.13 23.98 -50.52
CA ARG A 44 16.35 24.74 -49.52
C ARG A 44 15.70 23.83 -48.49
N LEU A 45 15.30 22.62 -48.88
CA LEU A 45 14.75 21.64 -47.95
C LEU A 45 15.85 21.12 -47.03
N LEU A 46 17.02 20.76 -47.60
CA LEU A 46 18.18 20.33 -46.83
C LEU A 46 18.64 21.40 -45.82
N GLY A 47 18.71 22.67 -46.22
CA GLY A 47 19.06 23.77 -45.32
C GLY A 47 18.08 23.95 -44.17
N ARG A 48 16.78 23.74 -44.39
CA ARG A 48 15.76 23.78 -43.32
C ARG A 48 15.87 22.58 -42.38
N ILE A 49 16.15 21.40 -42.90
CA ILE A 49 16.36 20.19 -42.09
C ILE A 49 17.60 20.36 -41.22
N LEU A 50 18.71 20.83 -41.80
CA LEU A 50 19.95 21.10 -41.05
C LEU A 50 19.75 22.19 -39.99
N GLN A 51 19.07 23.29 -40.32
CA GLN A 51 18.72 24.30 -39.33
C GLN A 51 17.88 23.71 -38.19
N PHE A 52 16.86 22.92 -38.52
CA PHE A 52 16.01 22.29 -37.52
C PHE A 52 16.80 21.35 -36.60
N LEU A 53 17.61 20.45 -37.18
CA LEU A 53 18.36 19.45 -36.40
C LEU A 53 19.54 20.04 -35.62
N LEU A 54 20.24 21.05 -36.16
CA LEU A 54 21.45 21.61 -35.55
C LEU A 54 21.20 22.79 -34.64
N LEU A 55 20.06 23.50 -34.80
CA LEU A 55 19.76 24.71 -34.04
C LEU A 55 18.45 24.59 -33.27
N ASP A 56 17.34 24.25 -33.93
CA ASP A 56 16.03 24.23 -33.26
C ASP A 56 15.92 23.08 -32.24
N VAL A 57 16.37 21.87 -32.59
CA VAL A 57 16.28 20.68 -31.73
C VAL A 57 17.17 20.79 -30.49
N PRO A 58 18.45 21.16 -30.56
CA PRO A 58 19.28 21.30 -29.36
C PRO A 58 18.76 22.38 -28.40
N LEU A 59 18.29 23.52 -28.95
CA LEU A 59 17.69 24.59 -28.15
C LEU A 59 16.39 24.13 -27.48
N LEU A 60 15.56 23.37 -28.20
CA LEU A 60 14.36 22.75 -27.67
C LEU A 60 14.66 21.76 -26.55
N VAL A 61 15.62 20.86 -26.76
CA VAL A 61 16.04 19.87 -25.74
C VAL A 61 16.58 20.59 -24.51
N LEU A 62 17.42 21.61 -24.69
CA LEU A 62 17.97 22.39 -23.58
C LEU A 62 16.88 23.10 -22.77
N PHE A 63 15.91 23.73 -23.44
CA PHE A 63 14.79 24.37 -22.76
C PHE A 63 13.86 23.35 -22.07
N ALA A 64 13.62 22.20 -22.71
CA ALA A 64 12.84 21.11 -22.09
C ALA A 64 13.54 20.55 -20.84
N LEU A 65 14.87 20.37 -20.87
CA LEU A 65 15.66 19.95 -19.71
C LEU A 65 15.62 20.99 -18.59
N LEU A 66 15.78 22.28 -18.91
CA LEU A 66 15.66 23.37 -17.94
C LEU A 66 14.29 23.35 -17.28
N LEU A 67 13.23 23.32 -18.09
CA LEU A 67 11.86 23.35 -17.58
C LEU A 67 11.52 22.10 -16.76
N THR A 68 12.02 20.93 -17.17
CA THR A 68 11.88 19.69 -16.39
C THR A 68 12.58 19.83 -15.04
N THR A 69 13.78 20.41 -15.01
CA THR A 69 14.52 20.63 -13.75
C THR A 69 13.78 21.60 -12.82
N ILE A 70 13.25 22.70 -13.34
CA ILE A 70 12.43 23.66 -12.58
C ILE A 70 11.18 22.97 -12.01
N VAL A 71 10.49 22.15 -12.82
CA VAL A 71 9.32 21.40 -12.36
C VAL A 71 9.72 20.41 -11.26
N LEU A 72 10.82 19.67 -11.43
CA LEU A 72 11.30 18.71 -10.42
C LEU A 72 11.69 19.42 -9.12
N HIS A 73 12.35 20.57 -9.18
CA HIS A 73 12.71 21.37 -8.00
C HIS A 73 11.46 21.90 -7.29
N LYS A 74 10.47 22.42 -8.02
CA LYS A 74 9.18 22.82 -7.43
C LYS A 74 8.45 21.65 -6.78
N LEU A 75 8.35 20.51 -7.48
CA LEU A 75 7.71 19.32 -6.94
C LEU A 75 8.47 18.77 -5.73
N HIS A 76 9.79 18.92 -5.73
CA HIS A 76 10.63 18.56 -4.61
C HIS A 76 10.27 19.39 -3.36
N ASP A 77 10.34 20.72 -3.47
CA ASP A 77 10.15 21.61 -2.33
C ASP A 77 8.70 21.58 -1.81
N ASP A 78 7.72 21.58 -2.72
CA ASP A 78 6.31 21.62 -2.34
C ASP A 78 5.77 20.28 -1.81
N TYR A 79 6.39 19.15 -2.21
CA TYR A 79 5.83 17.82 -1.93
C TYR A 79 6.84 16.79 -1.44
N PHE A 80 7.96 16.56 -2.14
CA PHE A 80 8.89 15.51 -1.70
C PHE A 80 9.56 15.84 -0.37
N TYR A 81 9.99 17.07 -0.15
CA TYR A 81 10.61 17.45 1.11
C TYR A 81 9.63 17.35 2.30
N PRO A 82 8.40 17.89 2.23
CA PRO A 82 7.39 17.63 3.25
C PRO A 82 7.10 16.13 3.43
N LEU A 83 7.02 15.36 2.34
CA LEU A 83 6.82 13.91 2.38
C LEU A 83 7.95 13.20 3.14
N LEU A 84 9.21 13.56 2.87
CA LEU A 84 10.38 13.01 3.54
C LEU A 84 10.33 13.31 5.05
N LYS A 85 9.97 14.53 5.45
CA LYS A 85 9.76 14.89 6.86
C LYS A 85 8.67 14.05 7.52
N LEU A 86 7.59 13.75 6.79
CA LEU A 86 6.49 12.92 7.26
C LEU A 86 6.86 11.42 7.36
N MET A 87 7.81 10.97 6.52
CA MET A 87 8.31 9.60 6.49
C MET A 87 9.45 9.35 7.50
N ASN A 88 10.10 10.40 8.02
CA ASN A 88 11.14 10.25 9.04
C ASN A 88 10.52 9.67 10.32
N TRP A 89 10.89 8.43 10.64
CA TRP A 89 10.34 7.68 11.76
C TRP A 89 11.02 8.02 13.09
N GLU A 90 12.34 8.21 13.07
CA GLU A 90 13.14 8.33 14.30
C GLU A 90 12.99 9.70 14.98
N GLY A 91 12.67 10.75 14.22
CA GLY A 91 12.68 12.13 14.72
C GLY A 91 11.41 12.62 15.44
N GLN A 92 10.40 11.78 15.71
CA GLN A 92 9.05 12.24 16.11
C GLN A 92 8.42 11.55 17.35
N ASP A 93 9.19 10.82 18.18
CA ASP A 93 8.68 10.07 19.35
C ASP A 93 7.46 9.14 19.03
N ARG A 94 7.34 8.74 17.76
CA ARG A 94 6.19 7.97 17.25
C ARG A 94 6.21 6.53 17.70
N ASP A 95 7.40 6.02 17.97
CA ASP A 95 7.63 4.66 18.42
C ASP A 95 6.88 4.38 19.73
N PHE A 96 6.92 5.30 20.69
CA PHE A 96 6.20 5.11 21.96
C PHE A 96 4.68 5.03 21.74
N LEU A 97 4.12 5.90 20.90
CA LEU A 97 2.67 6.01 20.69
C LEU A 97 2.08 4.86 19.86
N GLU A 98 2.86 4.25 18.97
CA GLU A 98 2.35 3.21 18.05
C GLU A 98 2.60 1.79 18.51
N THR A 99 3.28 1.63 19.63
CA THR A 99 3.68 0.33 20.15
C THR A 99 2.48 -0.60 20.36
N THR A 100 2.54 -1.78 19.74
CA THR A 100 1.54 -2.85 19.94
C THR A 100 1.91 -3.75 21.13
N TYR A 101 0.99 -4.65 21.55
CA TYR A 101 1.31 -5.74 22.50
C TYR A 101 2.51 -6.60 22.08
N PHE A 102 2.78 -6.67 20.78
CA PHE A 102 3.82 -7.53 20.23
C PHE A 102 5.24 -6.94 20.37
N GLU A 103 5.38 -5.78 21.01
CA GLU A 103 6.67 -5.34 21.56
C GLU A 103 7.04 -6.17 22.80
N ARG A 104 7.48 -7.40 22.56
CA ARG A 104 7.97 -8.29 23.62
C ARG A 104 8.93 -9.34 23.08
N TYR A 105 9.70 -9.91 24.00
CA TYR A 105 10.51 -11.10 23.76
C TYR A 105 9.61 -12.33 23.56
N CYS A 106 9.94 -13.13 22.56
CA CYS A 106 9.38 -14.46 22.39
C CYS A 106 9.80 -15.39 23.53
N THR A 107 8.89 -16.24 23.95
CA THR A 107 9.08 -17.35 24.91
C THR A 107 8.87 -18.69 24.19
N GLY A 108 9.21 -19.80 24.84
CA GLY A 108 8.97 -21.14 24.28
C GLY A 108 7.51 -21.41 23.89
N GLU A 109 6.56 -20.74 24.56
CA GLU A 109 5.12 -20.89 24.30
C GLU A 109 4.63 -20.11 23.07
N ASP A 110 5.47 -19.23 22.51
CA ASP A 110 5.14 -18.48 21.30
C ASP A 110 5.41 -19.28 20.03
N PHE A 111 6.21 -20.35 20.12
CA PHE A 111 6.49 -21.19 18.97
C PHE A 111 5.32 -22.14 18.69
N THR A 112 4.71 -21.98 17.52
CA THR A 112 3.38 -22.54 17.25
C THR A 112 3.38 -23.89 16.56
N ALA A 113 4.52 -24.35 16.06
CA ALA A 113 4.67 -25.65 15.39
C ALA A 113 5.90 -26.40 15.92
N LYS A 114 5.81 -27.74 15.96
CA LYS A 114 6.91 -28.62 16.39
C LYS A 114 7.56 -29.39 15.24
N SER A 115 6.92 -29.38 14.07
CA SER A 115 7.34 -30.12 12.89
C SER A 115 6.97 -29.36 11.62
N VAL A 116 7.71 -29.58 10.53
CA VAL A 116 7.40 -28.97 9.22
C VAL A 116 6.05 -29.44 8.70
N SER A 117 5.62 -30.66 9.01
CA SER A 117 4.30 -31.18 8.60
C SER A 117 3.15 -30.34 9.12
N GLU A 118 3.30 -29.70 10.28
CA GLU A 118 2.30 -28.75 10.81
C GLU A 118 2.29 -27.43 10.06
N LEU A 119 3.26 -27.16 9.19
CA LEU A 119 3.36 -25.94 8.39
C LEU A 119 2.85 -26.13 6.96
N ILE A 120 2.54 -27.35 6.53
CA ILE A 120 2.13 -27.66 5.16
C ILE A 120 0.65 -27.36 4.98
N ILE A 121 0.32 -26.52 3.99
CA ILE A 121 -1.05 -26.29 3.55
C ILE A 121 -1.53 -27.54 2.80
N THR A 122 -2.61 -28.14 3.29
CA THR A 122 -3.17 -29.38 2.76
C THR A 122 -4.29 -29.13 1.75
N GLU A 123 -4.72 -30.20 1.07
CA GLU A 123 -5.71 -30.06 0.00
C GLU A 123 -7.12 -29.68 0.50
N ASP A 124 -7.43 -29.95 1.76
CA ASP A 124 -8.71 -29.72 2.42
C ASP A 124 -8.86 -28.33 3.06
N TYR A 125 -7.78 -27.54 3.12
CA TYR A 125 -7.85 -26.20 3.71
C TYR A 125 -8.69 -25.25 2.83
N THR A 126 -9.61 -24.53 3.47
CA THR A 126 -10.28 -23.38 2.84
C THR A 126 -9.33 -22.18 2.78
N THR A 127 -9.68 -21.15 2.01
CA THR A 127 -8.95 -19.85 2.01
C THR A 127 -8.75 -19.30 3.43
N LYS A 128 -9.79 -19.37 4.26
CA LYS A 128 -9.74 -18.88 5.64
C LYS A 128 -8.84 -19.74 6.53
N ASP A 129 -8.81 -21.05 6.31
CA ASP A 129 -7.91 -21.95 7.04
C ASP A 129 -6.45 -21.67 6.68
N ALA A 130 -6.14 -21.49 5.39
CA ALA A 130 -4.80 -21.12 4.94
C ALA A 130 -4.35 -19.75 5.49
N ALA A 131 -5.24 -18.76 5.49
CA ALA A 131 -4.96 -17.45 6.09
C ALA A 131 -4.71 -17.54 7.60
N ASN A 132 -5.58 -18.22 8.35
CA ASN A 132 -5.41 -18.42 9.79
C ASN A 132 -4.15 -19.22 10.13
N HIS A 133 -3.82 -20.21 9.31
CA HIS A 133 -2.59 -20.99 9.44
C HIS A 133 -1.36 -20.07 9.31
N MET A 134 -1.35 -19.21 8.28
CA MET A 134 -0.30 -18.22 8.07
C MET A 134 -0.21 -17.20 9.21
N LEU A 135 -1.34 -16.65 9.69
CA LEU A 135 -1.38 -15.70 10.80
C LEU A 135 -0.92 -16.31 12.13
N ARG A 136 -1.18 -17.61 12.34
CA ARG A 136 -0.76 -18.35 13.53
C ARG A 136 0.73 -18.67 13.50
N HIS A 137 1.23 -19.15 12.36
CA HIS A 137 2.58 -19.69 12.27
C HIS A 137 3.62 -18.68 11.79
N GLY A 138 3.23 -17.60 11.12
CA GLY A 138 4.20 -16.71 10.47
C GLY A 138 4.91 -17.36 9.28
N VAL A 139 4.62 -18.64 9.01
CA VAL A 139 5.13 -19.38 7.86
C VAL A 139 4.13 -20.45 7.44
N SER A 140 3.93 -20.62 6.14
CA SER A 140 3.12 -21.70 5.54
C SER A 140 3.80 -22.27 4.30
N VAL A 141 3.83 -23.59 4.17
CA VAL A 141 4.44 -24.30 3.05
C VAL A 141 3.35 -24.76 2.08
N TYR A 142 3.38 -24.23 0.87
CA TYR A 142 2.46 -24.57 -0.22
C TYR A 142 3.11 -25.58 -1.17
N PRO A 143 2.52 -26.77 -1.34
CA PRO A 143 3.04 -27.76 -2.27
C PRO A 143 2.75 -27.39 -3.73
N ASN A 144 3.65 -27.80 -4.63
CA ASN A 144 3.45 -27.77 -6.08
C ASN A 144 3.01 -26.39 -6.65
N LEU A 145 3.64 -25.30 -6.20
CA LEU A 145 3.36 -23.96 -6.72
C LEU A 145 3.85 -23.78 -8.16
N VAL A 146 4.99 -24.37 -8.47
CA VAL A 146 5.68 -24.26 -9.75
C VAL A 146 6.01 -25.66 -10.24
N THR A 147 5.87 -25.88 -11.54
CA THR A 147 6.19 -27.17 -12.15
C THR A 147 7.70 -27.44 -12.10
N ASN A 148 8.09 -28.71 -11.95
CA ASN A 148 9.48 -29.13 -11.99
C ASN A 148 10.22 -28.67 -13.26
N HIS A 149 9.50 -28.52 -14.37
CA HIS A 149 10.06 -28.06 -15.64
C HIS A 149 10.43 -26.57 -15.56
N THR A 150 9.49 -25.71 -15.15
CA THR A 150 9.71 -24.27 -14.99
C THR A 150 10.80 -23.99 -13.96
N ALA A 151 10.76 -24.69 -12.81
CA ALA A 151 11.77 -24.57 -11.77
C ALA A 151 13.18 -24.92 -12.26
N LYS A 152 13.33 -26.05 -12.97
CA LYS A 152 14.62 -26.47 -13.53
C LYS A 152 15.18 -25.46 -14.55
N ILE A 153 14.36 -24.98 -15.48
CA ILE A 153 14.79 -24.00 -16.48
C ILE A 153 15.30 -22.72 -15.79
N LEU A 154 14.55 -22.22 -14.80
CA LEU A 154 14.95 -21.02 -14.07
C LEU A 154 16.22 -21.25 -13.26
N ARG A 155 16.39 -22.43 -12.65
CA ARG A 155 17.61 -22.79 -11.93
C ARG A 155 18.82 -22.71 -12.84
N ASP A 156 18.75 -23.40 -13.97
CA ASP A 156 19.88 -23.53 -14.90
C ASP A 156 20.25 -22.15 -15.48
N TRP A 157 19.26 -21.30 -15.77
CA TRP A 157 19.49 -19.91 -16.16
C TRP A 157 20.16 -19.09 -15.04
N ILE A 158 19.63 -19.11 -13.80
CA ILE A 158 20.19 -18.32 -12.69
C ILE A 158 21.63 -18.72 -12.36
N VAL A 159 21.94 -20.02 -12.37
CA VAL A 159 23.31 -20.51 -12.14
C VAL A 159 24.28 -20.00 -13.20
N GLU A 160 23.83 -19.86 -14.45
CA GLU A 160 24.65 -19.26 -15.49
C GLU A 160 24.79 -17.75 -15.32
N GLU A 161 23.69 -17.07 -15.00
CA GLU A 161 23.67 -15.62 -14.77
C GLU A 161 24.58 -15.22 -13.59
N ASN A 162 24.67 -16.04 -12.54
CA ASN A 162 25.59 -15.84 -11.42
C ASN A 162 27.07 -15.75 -11.82
N LYS A 163 27.45 -16.27 -13.00
CA LYS A 163 28.84 -16.17 -13.51
C LYS A 163 29.11 -14.84 -14.22
N VAL A 164 28.05 -14.19 -14.69
CA VAL A 164 28.11 -12.92 -15.44
C VAL A 164 27.91 -11.74 -14.51
N GLN A 165 26.97 -11.87 -13.57
CA GLN A 165 26.65 -10.82 -12.63
C GLN A 165 27.73 -10.72 -11.55
N GLU A 166 28.34 -9.54 -11.42
CA GLU A 166 29.01 -9.16 -10.18
C GLU A 166 27.91 -8.95 -9.12
N GLY A 167 27.55 -10.04 -8.43
CA GLY A 167 26.43 -10.04 -7.49
C GLY A 167 26.62 -9.06 -6.33
N TRP A 168 25.51 -8.60 -5.75
CA TRP A 168 25.56 -8.00 -4.43
C TRP A 168 25.94 -9.13 -3.47
N TYR A 169 27.10 -9.03 -2.84
CA TYR A 169 27.48 -9.99 -1.81
C TYR A 169 26.40 -9.96 -0.73
N VAL A 170 25.74 -11.09 -0.50
CA VAL A 170 24.86 -11.23 0.66
C VAL A 170 25.72 -10.91 1.87
N ILE A 171 25.23 -9.96 2.67
CA ILE A 171 25.83 -9.53 3.93
C ILE A 171 26.39 -10.77 4.63
N GLU A 172 27.72 -10.87 4.63
CA GLU A 172 28.54 -11.86 5.36
C GLU A 172 28.72 -13.29 4.83
N ASN A 173 28.76 -13.63 3.54
CA ASN A 173 29.20 -14.99 3.18
C ASN A 173 29.87 -15.20 1.81
N GLU A 174 31.08 -15.76 1.84
CA GLU A 174 31.68 -16.46 0.69
C GLU A 174 30.70 -17.53 0.17
N ASN A 175 30.66 -17.74 -1.15
CA ASN A 175 29.81 -18.76 -1.79
C ASN A 175 28.29 -18.53 -1.69
N ARG A 176 27.82 -17.28 -1.46
CA ARG A 176 26.40 -16.92 -1.53
C ARG A 176 26.17 -15.65 -2.34
N TRP A 177 25.25 -15.69 -3.29
CA TRP A 177 24.90 -14.58 -4.19
C TRP A 177 23.43 -14.21 -4.06
N SER A 178 23.13 -12.91 -4.10
CA SER A 178 21.76 -12.38 -4.19
C SER A 178 21.70 -11.25 -5.20
N TRP A 179 20.66 -11.24 -6.04
CA TRP A 179 20.42 -10.15 -7.00
C TRP A 179 18.96 -10.10 -7.45
N GLY A 180 18.51 -8.90 -7.81
CA GLY A 180 17.14 -8.62 -8.25
C GLY A 180 16.87 -9.04 -9.69
N ILE A 181 15.71 -9.64 -9.95
CA ILE A 181 15.35 -10.25 -11.24
C ILE A 181 14.40 -9.35 -12.03
N ASP A 182 14.76 -8.99 -13.26
CA ASP A 182 13.85 -8.32 -14.20
C ASP A 182 12.96 -9.34 -14.94
N MET A 183 11.68 -9.01 -15.15
CA MET A 183 10.76 -9.86 -15.91
C MET A 183 11.18 -10.08 -17.38
N THR A 184 12.04 -9.22 -17.93
CA THR A 184 12.56 -9.29 -19.30
C THR A 184 13.84 -10.11 -19.42
N MET A 185 14.46 -10.53 -18.32
CA MET A 185 15.72 -11.28 -18.35
C MET A 185 15.55 -12.71 -18.91
N HIS A 186 14.42 -13.37 -18.66
CA HIS A 186 14.18 -14.73 -19.16
C HIS A 186 12.68 -15.04 -19.34
N PRO A 187 12.25 -15.64 -20.47
CA PRO A 187 10.83 -15.87 -20.77
C PRO A 187 10.13 -16.80 -19.78
N SER A 188 10.84 -17.75 -19.16
CA SER A 188 10.23 -18.66 -18.16
C SER A 188 9.82 -17.95 -16.87
N LEU A 189 10.26 -16.71 -16.63
CA LEU A 189 9.75 -15.89 -15.52
C LEU A 189 8.25 -15.63 -15.70
N HIS A 190 7.78 -15.41 -16.93
CA HIS A 190 6.35 -15.28 -17.21
C HIS A 190 5.59 -16.56 -16.84
N THR A 191 6.13 -17.72 -17.22
CA THR A 191 5.54 -19.02 -16.88
C THR A 191 5.50 -19.24 -15.38
N PHE A 192 6.55 -18.89 -14.65
CA PHE A 192 6.59 -18.98 -13.18
C PHE A 192 5.46 -18.16 -12.54
N TRP A 193 5.29 -16.90 -12.93
CA TRP A 193 4.21 -16.06 -12.39
C TRP A 193 2.81 -16.54 -12.80
N GLN A 194 2.66 -17.13 -13.99
CA GLN A 194 1.42 -17.77 -14.41
C GLN A 194 1.09 -19.03 -13.58
N GLU A 195 2.08 -19.85 -13.26
CA GLU A 195 1.90 -21.02 -12.41
C GLU A 195 1.56 -20.62 -10.96
N LEU A 196 2.24 -19.61 -10.40
CA LEU A 196 1.90 -19.04 -9.10
C LEU A 196 0.45 -18.50 -9.06
N ALA A 197 0.05 -17.76 -10.09
CA ALA A 197 -1.29 -17.20 -10.20
C ALA A 197 -2.38 -18.27 -10.35
N ALA A 198 -2.04 -19.43 -10.92
CA ALA A 198 -2.95 -20.56 -11.05
C ALA A 198 -3.17 -21.29 -9.71
N ASN A 199 -2.35 -21.05 -8.68
CA ASN A 199 -2.54 -21.63 -7.36
C ASN A 199 -3.56 -20.82 -6.54
N GLU A 200 -4.84 -21.22 -6.61
CA GLU A 200 -5.95 -20.52 -5.95
C GLU A 200 -5.76 -20.41 -4.43
N LYS A 201 -5.13 -21.39 -3.77
CA LYS A 201 -4.92 -21.36 -2.31
C LYS A 201 -3.88 -20.34 -1.88
N LEU A 202 -2.77 -20.27 -2.60
CA LEU A 202 -1.76 -19.25 -2.38
C LEU A 202 -2.38 -17.88 -2.63
N LEU A 203 -3.01 -17.67 -3.79
CA LEU A 203 -3.55 -16.37 -4.17
C LEU A 203 -4.67 -15.93 -3.23
N SER A 204 -5.70 -16.76 -3.00
CA SER A 204 -6.81 -16.41 -2.12
C SER A 204 -6.37 -16.27 -0.67
N GLY A 205 -5.47 -17.13 -0.18
CA GLY A 205 -4.91 -17.02 1.16
C GLY A 205 -4.09 -15.74 1.33
N LEU A 206 -3.29 -15.37 0.34
CA LEU A 206 -2.53 -14.12 0.34
C LEU A 206 -3.47 -12.90 0.29
N GLU A 207 -4.48 -12.90 -0.57
CA GLU A 207 -5.45 -11.81 -0.66
C GLU A 207 -6.32 -11.66 0.59
N GLU A 208 -6.61 -12.74 1.29
CA GLU A 208 -7.27 -12.70 2.60
C GLU A 208 -6.40 -12.02 3.66
N ILE A 209 -5.06 -12.15 3.55
CA ILE A 209 -4.09 -11.61 4.51
C ILE A 209 -3.73 -10.16 4.19
N ILE A 210 -3.36 -9.83 2.95
CA ILE A 210 -2.85 -8.50 2.56
C ILE A 210 -3.78 -7.70 1.65
N GLY A 211 -4.97 -8.22 1.37
CA GLY A 211 -5.96 -7.58 0.51
C GLY A 211 -5.79 -7.94 -0.97
N PRO A 212 -6.76 -7.53 -1.81
CA PRO A 212 -6.86 -7.96 -3.19
C PRO A 212 -5.75 -7.38 -4.06
N ASN A 213 -5.22 -8.20 -4.97
CA ASN A 213 -4.19 -7.88 -5.94
C ASN A 213 -2.96 -7.18 -5.30
N PRO A 214 -2.18 -7.91 -4.48
CA PRO A 214 -1.12 -7.33 -3.68
C PRO A 214 -0.01 -6.69 -4.52
N ALA A 215 0.66 -5.70 -3.95
CA ALA A 215 1.84 -5.08 -4.54
C ALA A 215 3.05 -6.02 -4.41
N ILE A 216 3.95 -6.00 -5.40
CA ILE A 216 5.24 -6.68 -5.32
C ILE A 216 6.29 -5.65 -4.93
N ILE A 217 7.02 -5.94 -3.86
CA ILE A 217 8.09 -5.05 -3.35
C ILE A 217 9.48 -5.68 -3.44
N GLU A 218 9.56 -6.96 -3.81
CA GLU A 218 10.83 -7.65 -4.02
C GLU A 218 10.66 -8.80 -5.01
N PHE A 219 11.66 -9.00 -5.88
CA PHE A 219 11.79 -10.20 -6.69
C PHE A 219 13.27 -10.53 -6.92
N THR A 220 13.76 -11.58 -6.26
CA THR A 220 15.21 -11.83 -6.06
C THR A 220 15.53 -13.31 -6.26
N ALA A 221 16.75 -13.62 -6.69
CA ALA A 221 17.32 -14.97 -6.58
C ALA A 221 18.41 -15.00 -5.50
N ILE A 222 18.37 -16.01 -4.63
CA ILE A 222 19.48 -16.34 -3.72
C ILE A 222 20.07 -17.68 -4.10
N THR A 223 21.37 -17.69 -4.38
CA THR A 223 22.14 -18.92 -4.65
C THR A 223 23.13 -19.17 -3.53
N SER A 224 23.13 -20.38 -2.97
CA SER A 224 24.20 -20.86 -2.08
C SER A 224 24.96 -21.98 -2.78
N ALA A 225 26.29 -21.87 -2.85
CA ALA A 225 27.17 -22.94 -3.29
C ALA A 225 27.80 -23.67 -2.10
N PHE A 226 28.41 -24.82 -2.37
CA PHE A 226 29.13 -25.61 -1.37
C PHE A 226 30.16 -24.74 -0.62
N GLY A 227 30.17 -24.83 0.71
CA GLY A 227 31.02 -24.01 1.57
C GLY A 227 30.39 -22.71 2.06
N ALA A 228 29.19 -22.33 1.57
CA ALA A 228 28.44 -21.23 2.17
C ALA A 228 28.18 -21.49 3.66
N THR A 229 28.37 -20.49 4.53
CA THR A 229 28.15 -20.67 5.99
C THR A 229 26.72 -20.31 6.40
N ASP A 230 26.34 -20.66 7.64
CA ASP A 230 25.06 -20.29 8.23
C ASP A 230 24.88 -18.76 8.23
N GLN A 231 23.71 -18.29 7.81
CA GLN A 231 23.31 -16.91 8.08
C GLN A 231 23.01 -16.75 9.57
N TYR A 232 23.20 -15.54 10.08
CA TYR A 232 22.64 -15.19 11.38
C TYR A 232 21.12 -15.30 11.31
N LEU A 233 20.53 -15.69 12.44
CA LEU A 233 19.08 -15.75 12.58
C LEU A 233 18.51 -14.32 12.63
N HIS A 234 17.57 -14.01 11.74
CA HIS A 234 17.02 -12.67 11.55
C HIS A 234 15.55 -12.69 11.10
N ALA A 235 14.89 -11.56 11.28
CA ALA A 235 13.70 -11.19 10.52
C ALA A 235 14.16 -10.28 9.36
N ASP A 236 13.46 -10.30 8.23
CA ASP A 236 13.76 -9.41 7.10
C ASP A 236 13.45 -7.96 7.47
N VAL A 237 12.47 -7.74 8.35
CA VAL A 237 12.13 -6.42 8.88
C VAL A 237 12.72 -6.25 10.28
N VAL A 238 13.47 -5.17 10.50
CA VAL A 238 14.09 -4.85 11.79
C VAL A 238 13.06 -4.28 12.78
N PRO A 239 13.27 -4.41 14.09
CA PRO A 239 12.29 -3.96 15.09
C PRO A 239 11.81 -2.50 14.94
N PRO A 240 12.68 -1.50 14.62
CA PRO A 240 12.25 -0.11 14.41
C PRO A 240 11.31 0.08 13.21
N GLY A 241 11.38 -0.79 12.20
CA GLY A 241 10.53 -0.76 11.01
C GLY A 241 9.41 -1.79 11.03
N SER A 242 9.13 -2.40 12.17
CA SER A 242 8.29 -3.58 12.25
C SER A 242 6.81 -3.22 12.21
N ALA A 243 6.07 -3.79 11.25
CA ALA A 243 4.62 -3.72 11.26
C ALA A 243 3.99 -4.52 12.42
N THR A 244 4.74 -5.43 13.05
CA THR A 244 4.29 -6.07 14.29
C THR A 244 4.39 -5.10 15.46
N LYS A 245 5.42 -4.26 15.50
CA LYS A 245 5.59 -3.24 16.55
C LYS A 245 4.76 -1.97 16.31
N PHE A 246 4.58 -1.57 15.05
CA PHE A 246 3.92 -0.34 14.64
C PHE A 246 3.00 -0.58 13.42
N ALA A 247 1.97 -1.41 13.60
CA ALA A 247 1.09 -1.88 12.52
C ALA A 247 0.36 -0.76 11.74
N ARG A 248 0.34 0.45 12.30
CA ARG A 248 -0.27 1.66 11.73
C ARG A 248 0.69 2.53 10.93
N SER A 249 1.98 2.31 11.09
CA SER A 249 3.03 2.97 10.31
C SER A 249 3.67 2.08 9.28
N PHE A 250 3.77 0.77 9.54
CA PHE A 250 4.40 -0.15 8.60
C PHE A 250 3.40 -1.15 8.02
N LEU A 251 3.60 -1.45 6.75
CA LEU A 251 2.85 -2.46 6.01
C LEU A 251 3.27 -3.86 6.47
N PRO A 252 2.33 -4.78 6.71
CA PRO A 252 2.69 -6.20 6.73
C PRO A 252 3.24 -6.60 5.38
N SER A 253 4.29 -7.40 5.38
CA SER A 253 4.89 -7.94 4.17
C SER A 253 5.19 -9.43 4.33
N TYR A 254 5.08 -10.16 3.22
CA TYR A 254 5.18 -11.60 3.17
C TYR A 254 6.04 -12.03 2.00
N SER A 255 7.07 -12.82 2.26
CA SER A 255 8.02 -13.28 1.25
C SER A 255 7.78 -14.75 0.94
N LEU A 256 7.57 -15.07 -0.33
CA LEU A 256 7.44 -16.43 -0.82
C LEU A 256 8.79 -16.94 -1.31
N PHE A 257 9.31 -17.96 -0.63
CA PHE A 257 10.57 -18.59 -0.97
C PHE A 257 10.29 -19.88 -1.76
N VAL A 258 10.82 -20.01 -2.98
CA VAL A 258 10.61 -21.17 -3.87
C VAL A 258 11.96 -21.79 -4.25
N PRO A 259 12.34 -22.96 -3.71
CA PRO A 259 13.52 -23.68 -4.16
C PRO A 259 13.34 -24.18 -5.60
N LEU A 260 14.36 -23.95 -6.42
CA LEU A 260 14.38 -24.40 -7.81
C LEU A 260 15.03 -25.78 -8.01
N GLN A 261 15.30 -26.47 -6.90
CA GLN A 261 15.77 -27.86 -6.82
C GLN A 261 15.35 -28.48 -5.49
N ASP A 262 15.29 -29.79 -5.44
CA ASP A 262 15.15 -30.53 -4.18
C ASP A 262 16.28 -30.11 -3.24
N THR A 263 15.92 -29.56 -2.08
CA THR A 263 16.87 -28.97 -1.13
C THR A 263 16.85 -29.77 0.17
N THR A 264 17.97 -30.40 0.50
CA THR A 264 18.18 -31.16 1.75
C THR A 264 18.57 -30.23 2.90
N TYR A 265 18.63 -30.78 4.11
CA TYR A 265 19.19 -30.07 5.26
C TYR A 265 20.65 -29.66 4.99
N GLU A 266 21.47 -30.57 4.45
CA GLU A 266 22.90 -30.39 4.21
C GLU A 266 23.20 -29.46 3.02
N MET A 267 22.27 -29.31 2.06
CA MET A 267 22.32 -28.24 1.03
C MET A 267 21.98 -26.86 1.58
N GLY A 268 21.63 -26.79 2.87
CA GLY A 268 21.35 -25.55 3.57
C GLY A 268 19.90 -25.10 3.43
N ALA A 269 18.90 -25.99 3.57
CA ALA A 269 17.50 -25.57 3.57
C ALA A 269 17.23 -24.40 4.55
N THR A 270 16.27 -23.52 4.22
CA THR A 270 15.87 -22.43 5.12
C THR A 270 15.35 -22.99 6.43
N HIS A 271 15.82 -22.42 7.55
CA HIS A 271 15.27 -22.66 8.87
C HIS A 271 14.31 -21.52 9.24
N VAL A 272 13.14 -21.85 9.78
CA VAL A 272 12.11 -20.90 10.19
C VAL A 272 11.74 -21.11 11.65
N CYS A 273 11.28 -20.06 12.33
CA CYS A 273 10.76 -20.14 13.69
C CYS A 273 9.26 -19.79 13.74
N PRO A 274 8.38 -20.79 13.62
CA PRO A 274 6.96 -20.56 13.54
C PRO A 274 6.42 -19.87 14.79
N GLY A 275 5.67 -18.78 14.62
CA GLY A 275 5.10 -17.96 15.71
C GLY A 275 5.98 -16.77 16.14
N SER A 276 7.24 -16.72 15.70
CA SER A 276 8.16 -15.63 16.07
C SER A 276 7.81 -14.27 15.46
N HIS A 277 6.97 -14.23 14.41
CA HIS A 277 6.47 -13.00 13.80
C HIS A 277 5.61 -12.16 14.75
N LEU A 278 5.17 -12.71 15.89
CA LEU A 278 4.39 -12.00 16.91
C LEU A 278 5.29 -11.38 18.00
N CYS A 279 6.60 -11.42 17.82
CA CYS A 279 7.57 -10.83 18.73
C CYS A 279 8.42 -9.88 17.91
N SER A 280 8.18 -8.58 18.05
CA SER A 280 8.94 -7.58 17.29
C SER A 280 10.43 -7.57 17.66
N ASP A 281 10.78 -8.08 18.83
CA ASP A 281 12.17 -8.23 19.27
C ASP A 281 12.39 -9.58 19.99
N GLY A 282 13.63 -10.04 20.05
CA GLY A 282 14.02 -11.04 21.04
C GLY A 282 13.75 -12.51 20.72
N ALA A 283 13.23 -12.87 19.54
CA ALA A 283 13.09 -14.28 19.17
C ALA A 283 14.45 -14.98 18.98
N LYS A 284 15.53 -14.24 18.68
CA LYS A 284 16.87 -14.79 18.38
C LYS A 284 17.39 -15.78 19.43
N LYS A 285 17.12 -15.54 20.72
CA LYS A 285 17.59 -16.40 21.82
C LYS A 285 16.89 -17.76 21.82
N ASN A 286 15.55 -17.75 21.80
CA ASN A 286 14.76 -18.98 21.96
C ASN A 286 14.55 -19.70 20.63
N CYS A 287 14.56 -18.99 19.50
CA CYS A 287 14.38 -19.56 18.18
C CYS A 287 15.48 -20.58 17.82
N LYS A 288 16.68 -20.49 18.40
CA LYS A 288 17.72 -21.52 18.18
C LYS A 288 17.26 -22.94 18.53
N ASP A 289 16.45 -23.07 19.57
CA ASP A 289 15.95 -24.37 20.06
C ASP A 289 14.64 -24.80 19.37
N HIS A 290 13.99 -23.87 18.65
CA HIS A 290 12.68 -24.07 18.02
C HIS A 290 12.70 -23.92 16.49
N ALA A 291 13.86 -23.65 15.89
CA ALA A 291 14.00 -23.48 14.46
C ALA A 291 13.78 -24.82 13.73
N LEU A 292 12.88 -24.79 12.75
CA LEU A 292 12.56 -25.93 11.91
C LEU A 292 13.16 -25.71 10.53
N ALA A 293 14.02 -26.62 10.08
CA ALA A 293 14.44 -26.67 8.69
C ALA A 293 13.23 -27.03 7.82
N VAL A 294 12.94 -26.28 6.76
CA VAL A 294 11.79 -26.58 5.87
C VAL A 294 11.97 -27.94 5.17
N SER A 295 13.19 -28.47 5.07
CA SER A 295 13.45 -29.84 4.62
C SER A 295 13.15 -30.93 5.66
N GLY A 296 12.83 -30.58 6.90
CA GLY A 296 12.79 -31.50 8.03
C GLY A 296 14.14 -31.62 8.75
N PRO A 297 14.18 -32.27 9.92
CA PRO A 297 15.36 -32.29 10.78
C PRO A 297 16.54 -33.02 10.14
N LYS A 298 17.77 -32.64 10.54
CA LYS A 298 19.01 -33.25 10.05
C LYS A 298 18.97 -34.78 10.19
N GLY A 299 19.39 -35.49 9.14
CA GLY A 299 19.42 -36.95 9.12
C GLY A 299 18.06 -37.65 8.91
N SER A 300 16.95 -36.90 8.81
CA SER A 300 15.64 -37.50 8.50
C SER A 300 15.47 -37.94 7.05
N GLY A 301 16.37 -37.50 6.15
CA GLY A 301 16.22 -37.70 4.70
C GLY A 301 15.10 -36.85 4.09
N GLY A 302 14.49 -35.94 4.85
CA GLY A 302 13.50 -35.00 4.35
C GLY A 302 14.10 -34.01 3.35
N VAL A 303 13.24 -33.50 2.47
CA VAL A 303 13.63 -32.61 1.37
C VAL A 303 12.59 -31.52 1.21
N TRP A 304 13.03 -30.28 1.09
CA TRP A 304 12.18 -29.20 0.59
C TRP A 304 12.11 -29.30 -0.93
N LYS A 305 10.96 -29.79 -1.41
CA LYS A 305 10.79 -30.20 -2.79
C LYS A 305 10.85 -29.03 -3.76
N MET A 306 11.48 -29.26 -4.91
CA MET A 306 11.52 -28.32 -6.01
C MET A 306 10.10 -27.83 -6.36
N GLY A 307 9.95 -26.52 -6.56
CA GLY A 307 8.68 -25.90 -6.94
C GLY A 307 7.61 -25.85 -5.84
N TRP A 308 7.90 -26.35 -4.63
CA TRP A 308 7.12 -25.99 -3.44
C TRP A 308 7.53 -24.59 -3.00
N GLY A 309 6.70 -23.89 -2.21
CA GLY A 309 7.07 -22.59 -1.67
C GLY A 309 6.74 -22.43 -0.20
N ALA A 310 7.56 -21.70 0.53
CA ALA A 310 7.30 -21.27 1.89
C ALA A 310 6.94 -19.78 1.87
N LEU A 311 5.69 -19.44 2.18
CA LEU A 311 5.28 -18.06 2.41
C LEU A 311 5.64 -17.71 3.85
N VAL A 312 6.46 -16.68 4.05
CA VAL A 312 7.03 -16.28 5.34
C VAL A 312 6.61 -14.83 5.61
N ASN A 313 6.02 -14.55 6.77
CA ASN A 313 5.83 -13.17 7.21
C ASN A 313 7.23 -12.57 7.48
N GLN A 314 7.53 -11.37 6.96
CA GLN A 314 8.89 -10.80 7.05
C GLN A 314 9.37 -10.52 8.49
N GLN A 315 8.48 -10.56 9.49
CA GLN A 315 8.85 -10.51 10.92
C GLN A 315 9.23 -11.89 11.49
N THR A 316 9.01 -12.97 10.75
CA THR A 316 9.35 -14.34 11.19
C THR A 316 10.86 -14.51 11.18
N PHE A 317 11.40 -14.90 12.32
CA PHE A 317 12.81 -15.22 12.42
C PHE A 317 13.14 -16.46 11.60
N HIS A 318 14.13 -16.34 10.74
CA HIS A 318 14.59 -17.41 9.88
C HIS A 318 16.09 -17.25 9.59
N LYS A 319 16.68 -18.26 8.95
CA LYS A 319 18.04 -18.22 8.42
C LYS A 319 18.23 -19.21 7.28
N GLY A 320 19.08 -18.87 6.32
CA GLY A 320 19.70 -19.84 5.43
C GLY A 320 20.79 -20.62 6.16
N MET A 321 20.73 -21.95 6.09
CA MET A 321 21.79 -22.80 6.63
C MET A 321 22.99 -22.86 5.69
N GLY A 322 24.14 -23.23 6.25
CA GLY A 322 25.34 -23.51 5.49
C GLY A 322 25.19 -24.71 4.57
N PHE A 323 25.89 -24.65 3.44
CA PHE A 323 25.90 -25.70 2.44
C PHE A 323 27.10 -26.62 2.68
N THR A 324 26.82 -27.80 3.23
CA THR A 324 27.81 -28.83 3.61
C THR A 324 27.74 -30.12 2.80
N GLN A 325 26.75 -30.29 1.92
CA GLN A 325 26.63 -31.49 1.09
C GLN A 325 27.62 -31.48 -0.10
N GLU A 326 28.73 -32.21 0.01
CA GLU A 326 29.72 -32.29 -1.06
C GLU A 326 29.13 -32.91 -2.35
N GLY A 327 29.48 -32.32 -3.49
CA GLY A 327 29.06 -32.79 -4.82
C GLY A 327 27.60 -32.51 -5.19
N ALA A 328 26.80 -31.91 -4.30
CA ALA A 328 25.46 -31.46 -4.64
C ALA A 328 25.49 -30.18 -5.49
N PRO A 329 24.49 -29.96 -6.36
CA PRO A 329 24.40 -28.76 -7.17
C PRO A 329 24.07 -27.52 -6.32
N ASP A 330 24.43 -26.33 -6.79
CA ASP A 330 24.10 -25.07 -6.11
C ASP A 330 22.60 -24.97 -5.77
N ARG A 331 22.32 -24.48 -4.56
CA ARG A 331 20.98 -24.26 -4.02
C ARG A 331 20.48 -22.89 -4.46
N VAL A 332 19.56 -22.86 -5.41
CA VAL A 332 18.87 -21.64 -5.86
C VAL A 332 17.48 -21.55 -5.23
N VAL A 333 17.14 -20.38 -4.69
CA VAL A 333 15.81 -20.03 -4.15
C VAL A 333 15.36 -18.72 -4.78
N LEU A 334 14.16 -18.72 -5.37
CA LEU A 334 13.49 -17.48 -5.77
C LEU A 334 12.71 -16.91 -4.61
N ILE A 335 12.75 -15.59 -4.46
CA ILE A 335 12.02 -14.86 -3.43
C ILE A 335 11.15 -13.81 -4.11
N ALA A 336 9.87 -13.79 -3.78
CA ALA A 336 8.94 -12.73 -4.14
C ALA A 336 8.27 -12.18 -2.89
N THR A 337 8.35 -10.88 -2.65
CA THR A 337 7.75 -10.24 -1.47
C THR A 337 6.53 -9.43 -1.83
N PHE A 338 5.45 -9.71 -1.10
CA PHE A 338 4.13 -9.11 -1.26
C PHE A 338 3.82 -8.14 -0.14
N ALA A 339 3.16 -7.04 -0.46
CA ALA A 339 2.62 -6.09 0.49
C ALA A 339 1.20 -5.65 0.08
N PRO A 340 0.39 -5.11 1.02
CA PRO A 340 -0.86 -4.48 0.68
C PRO A 340 -0.69 -3.45 -0.45
N ARG A 341 -1.63 -3.49 -1.39
CA ARG A 341 -1.65 -2.54 -2.48
C ARG A 341 -2.06 -1.14 -1.99
N PRO A 342 -1.34 -0.07 -2.38
CA PRO A 342 -1.81 1.30 -2.14
C PRO A 342 -3.19 1.58 -2.75
N ILE A 343 -4.16 2.04 -1.95
CA ILE A 343 -5.54 2.28 -2.40
C ILE A 343 -5.78 3.75 -2.77
N HIS A 344 -5.01 4.29 -3.73
CA HIS A 344 -5.01 5.72 -4.07
C HIS A 344 -6.37 6.37 -4.41
N HIS A 345 -7.40 5.60 -4.77
CA HIS A 345 -8.71 6.12 -5.21
C HIS A 345 -9.77 6.13 -4.10
N ARG A 346 -9.52 5.47 -2.96
CA ARG A 346 -10.45 5.39 -1.82
C ARG A 346 -9.79 5.74 -0.48
N GLY A 347 -8.51 6.10 -0.51
CA GLY A 347 -7.72 6.47 0.64
C GLY A 347 -6.28 6.76 0.21
N LEU A 348 -5.46 7.26 1.11
CA LEU A 348 -4.02 7.22 0.97
C LEU A 348 -3.62 6.02 1.81
N GLU A 349 -2.93 5.04 1.22
CA GLU A 349 -2.17 4.12 2.05
C GLU A 349 -1.04 4.95 2.65
N THR A 350 -1.14 5.21 3.94
CA THR A 350 -0.24 6.10 4.69
C THR A 350 0.84 5.31 5.43
N ARG A 351 0.93 4.00 5.22
CA ARG A 351 1.96 3.17 5.82
C ARG A 351 3.16 3.04 4.91
N MET A 352 4.32 2.94 5.53
CA MET A 352 5.62 2.70 4.93
C MET A 352 5.87 1.20 4.79
N ILE A 353 6.74 0.83 3.87
CA ILE A 353 7.30 -0.52 3.86
C ILE A 353 8.18 -0.66 5.12
N GLY A 354 8.21 -1.84 5.75
CA GLY A 354 9.03 -2.04 6.95
C GLY A 354 10.53 -1.87 6.70
N HIS A 355 11.27 -1.35 7.67
CA HIS A 355 12.72 -1.13 7.54
C HIS A 355 13.51 -2.44 7.65
N GLY A 356 14.73 -2.45 7.12
CA GLY A 356 15.73 -3.51 7.36
C GLY A 356 15.81 -4.60 6.29
N GLY A 357 14.79 -4.71 5.42
CA GLY A 357 14.81 -5.64 4.30
C GLY A 357 15.61 -5.07 3.14
N SER A 358 16.49 -5.86 2.53
CA SER A 358 17.06 -5.51 1.23
C SER A 358 15.99 -5.74 0.15
N TYR A 359 15.11 -4.77 -0.09
CA TYR A 359 14.16 -4.90 -1.20
C TYR A 359 14.90 -4.75 -2.53
N SER A 360 15.35 -5.86 -3.11
CA SER A 360 16.09 -5.93 -4.37
C SER A 360 15.16 -5.94 -5.58
N LEU A 361 14.15 -5.08 -5.59
CA LEU A 361 13.30 -4.87 -6.75
C LEU A 361 13.93 -3.86 -7.70
N LEU A 362 14.07 -4.21 -8.98
CA LEU A 362 14.59 -3.27 -9.98
C LEU A 362 13.65 -2.08 -10.13
N TRP A 363 14.22 -0.90 -10.38
CA TRP A 363 13.47 0.37 -10.36
C TRP A 363 12.23 0.34 -11.28
N ASN A 364 12.30 -0.31 -12.43
CA ASN A 364 11.22 -0.41 -13.42
C ASN A 364 10.11 -1.41 -13.06
N GLN A 365 10.29 -2.21 -12.00
CA GLN A 365 9.31 -3.18 -11.52
C GLN A 365 8.47 -2.67 -10.35
N TRP A 366 8.84 -1.54 -9.76
CA TRP A 366 7.98 -0.85 -8.80
C TRP A 366 6.69 -0.37 -9.46
N GLY A 367 5.66 -0.14 -8.66
CA GLY A 367 4.33 0.31 -9.11
C GLY A 367 3.46 -0.80 -9.71
N HIS A 368 3.93 -2.05 -9.63
CA HIS A 368 3.26 -3.23 -10.17
C HIS A 368 2.67 -4.13 -9.07
N THR A 369 1.67 -4.90 -9.46
CA THR A 369 0.95 -5.83 -8.60
C THR A 369 1.09 -7.27 -9.09
N PHE A 370 0.65 -8.23 -8.27
CA PHE A 370 0.58 -9.63 -8.65
C PHE A 370 -0.09 -9.85 -10.03
N TYR A 371 -1.20 -9.18 -10.29
CA TYR A 371 -1.90 -9.24 -11.58
C TYR A 371 -1.07 -8.70 -12.75
N ASP A 372 -0.24 -7.67 -12.52
CA ASP A 372 0.64 -7.12 -13.55
C ASP A 372 1.79 -8.08 -13.87
N TYR A 373 2.34 -8.77 -12.86
CA TYR A 373 3.36 -9.82 -13.05
C TYR A 373 2.82 -11.02 -13.81
N PHE A 374 1.58 -11.43 -13.51
CA PHE A 374 0.88 -12.46 -14.26
C PHE A 374 0.72 -12.12 -15.76
N HIS A 375 0.61 -10.82 -16.09
CA HIS A 375 0.51 -10.29 -17.45
C HIS A 375 1.73 -9.45 -17.85
N ALA A 376 2.93 -9.80 -17.39
CA ALA A 376 4.09 -8.93 -17.55
C ALA A 376 4.44 -8.65 -19.02
N ASP A 377 4.14 -9.60 -19.92
CA ASP A 377 4.28 -9.48 -21.38
C ASP A 377 3.48 -8.32 -22.01
N THR A 378 2.42 -7.86 -21.35
CA THR A 378 1.53 -6.81 -21.85
C THR A 378 1.41 -5.61 -20.91
N ARG A 379 1.62 -5.81 -19.59
CA ARG A 379 1.45 -4.78 -18.55
C ARG A 379 2.76 -4.19 -18.06
N MET A 380 3.87 -4.89 -18.22
CA MET A 380 5.21 -4.48 -17.79
C MET A 380 6.13 -4.19 -18.99
N THR A 381 5.56 -3.84 -20.14
CA THR A 381 6.31 -3.39 -21.31
C THR A 381 6.74 -1.92 -21.18
N GLN A 382 7.81 -1.54 -21.86
CA GLN A 382 8.20 -0.14 -21.99
C GLN A 382 7.31 0.59 -23.02
N PRO A 383 6.92 1.86 -22.78
CA PRO A 383 7.30 2.71 -21.65
C PRO A 383 6.39 2.58 -20.41
N GLN A 384 5.36 1.72 -20.44
CA GLN A 384 4.33 1.65 -19.39
C GLN A 384 4.90 1.26 -18.02
N ALA A 385 5.86 0.34 -17.98
CA ALA A 385 6.54 -0.07 -16.74
C ALA A 385 7.22 1.12 -16.06
N THR A 386 8.02 1.88 -16.81
CA THR A 386 8.67 3.10 -16.33
C THR A 386 7.65 4.12 -15.82
N LEU A 387 6.58 4.38 -16.59
CA LEU A 387 5.58 5.37 -16.19
C LEU A 387 4.80 4.95 -14.93
N ARG A 388 4.59 3.65 -14.70
CA ARG A 388 3.95 3.14 -13.48
C ARG A 388 4.88 3.16 -12.28
N SER A 389 6.13 2.74 -12.47
CA SER A 389 7.18 2.80 -11.45
C SER A 389 7.36 4.23 -10.92
N LEU A 390 7.30 5.23 -11.79
CA LEU A 390 7.36 6.64 -11.42
C LEU A 390 6.01 7.22 -10.92
N GLY A 391 4.93 6.43 -10.89
CA GLY A 391 3.60 6.91 -10.47
C GLY A 391 2.91 7.88 -11.44
N ILE A 392 3.46 8.09 -12.64
CA ILE A 392 2.92 8.99 -13.68
C ILE A 392 1.67 8.39 -14.33
N LEU A 393 1.75 7.11 -14.70
CA LEU A 393 0.56 6.32 -15.03
C LEU A 393 -0.02 5.81 -13.71
N LYS A 394 -1.35 5.71 -13.60
CA LYS A 394 -2.06 5.10 -12.47
C LYS A 394 -1.32 3.85 -11.97
N SER A 395 -0.55 4.02 -10.90
CA SER A 395 0.19 2.94 -10.27
C SER A 395 -0.82 2.03 -9.60
N ASN A 396 -0.62 0.73 -9.75
CA ASN A 396 -1.37 -0.26 -9.01
C ASN A 396 -0.58 -0.73 -7.78
N GLY A 397 0.70 -0.39 -7.63
CA GLY A 397 1.56 -0.83 -6.52
C GLY A 397 2.31 0.32 -5.85
N ILE A 398 3.25 -0.02 -4.97
CA ILE A 398 4.15 0.96 -4.35
C ILE A 398 5.15 1.42 -5.40
N THR A 399 5.24 2.73 -5.64
CA THR A 399 6.09 3.31 -6.69
C THR A 399 7.55 3.35 -6.26
N TYR A 400 8.45 3.44 -7.24
CA TYR A 400 9.89 3.60 -6.97
C TYR A 400 10.15 4.89 -6.21
N LEU A 401 9.45 5.98 -6.56
CA LEU A 401 9.57 7.26 -5.86
C LEU A 401 9.16 7.15 -4.40
N SER A 402 8.04 6.49 -4.08
CA SER A 402 7.63 6.29 -2.69
C SER A 402 8.64 5.45 -1.91
N SER A 403 9.13 4.34 -2.48
CA SER A 403 10.13 3.50 -1.81
C SER A 403 11.47 4.22 -1.63
N ALA A 404 11.97 4.91 -2.66
CA ALA A 404 13.21 5.67 -2.59
C ALA A 404 13.11 6.81 -1.56
N SER A 405 11.96 7.50 -1.47
CA SER A 405 11.73 8.51 -0.44
C SER A 405 11.72 7.90 0.97
N MET A 406 11.08 6.76 1.19
CA MET A 406 11.08 6.08 2.49
C MET A 406 12.52 5.72 2.93
N ARG A 407 13.30 5.16 2.01
CA ARG A 407 14.71 4.80 2.25
C ARG A 407 15.57 6.01 2.55
N MET A 408 15.39 7.09 1.80
CA MET A 408 16.12 8.34 1.97
C MET A 408 15.75 9.04 3.28
N ALA A 409 14.49 8.99 3.70
CA ALA A 409 14.03 9.62 4.94
C ALA A 409 14.48 8.90 6.22
N ASN A 410 14.81 7.60 6.11
CA ASN A 410 15.17 6.75 7.25
C ASN A 410 16.57 6.14 7.13
N GLU A 411 17.41 6.69 6.24
CA GLU A 411 18.78 6.24 5.99
C GLU A 411 18.92 4.72 5.85
N GLU A 412 18.04 4.12 5.04
CA GLU A 412 18.08 2.68 4.81
C GLU A 412 19.19 2.28 3.83
N VAL A 413 19.46 0.98 3.73
CA VAL A 413 20.47 0.41 2.82
C VAL A 413 20.29 0.94 1.38
N GLY A 414 21.39 1.49 0.85
CA GLY A 414 21.46 2.15 -0.44
C GLY A 414 21.23 3.66 -0.40
N MET A 415 20.86 4.22 0.75
CA MET A 415 20.59 5.65 0.96
C MET A 415 21.23 6.21 2.24
N ARG A 416 22.21 5.50 2.82
CA ARG A 416 23.01 5.96 3.97
C ARG A 416 24.15 6.87 3.54
N GLU A 417 24.75 7.62 4.47
CA GLU A 417 25.96 8.43 4.24
C GLU A 417 27.08 7.63 3.54
N ASP A 418 27.41 6.44 4.02
CA ASP A 418 28.44 5.56 3.43
C ASP A 418 28.08 5.13 1.99
N ASN A 419 26.80 4.91 1.70
CA ASN A 419 26.34 4.63 0.33
C ASN A 419 26.44 5.86 -0.57
N LEU A 420 26.27 7.07 -0.03
CA LEU A 420 26.45 8.30 -0.78
C LEU A 420 27.93 8.51 -1.14
N GLU A 421 28.83 8.25 -0.19
CA GLU A 421 30.28 8.30 -0.42
C GLU A 421 30.67 7.36 -1.55
N GLU A 422 30.29 6.08 -1.47
CA GLU A 422 30.54 5.09 -2.52
C GLU A 422 29.93 5.51 -3.87
N PHE A 423 28.71 6.08 -3.86
CA PHE A 423 28.06 6.59 -5.06
C PHE A 423 28.85 7.74 -5.70
N LEU A 424 29.36 8.69 -4.90
CA LEU A 424 30.18 9.80 -5.41
C LEU A 424 31.56 9.34 -5.87
N GLU A 425 32.19 8.38 -5.18
CA GLU A 425 33.45 7.77 -5.61
C GLU A 425 33.32 7.10 -6.98
N ARG A 426 32.13 6.58 -7.31
CA ARG A 426 31.79 6.04 -8.63
C ARG A 426 31.41 7.12 -9.67
N GLY A 427 31.57 8.40 -9.34
CA GLY A 427 31.28 9.55 -10.21
C GLY A 427 29.85 10.09 -10.09
N GLY A 428 29.08 9.63 -9.10
CA GLY A 428 27.71 10.02 -8.85
C GLY A 428 26.78 9.74 -10.04
N PHE A 429 25.97 10.73 -10.42
CA PHE A 429 25.13 10.62 -11.61
C PHE A 429 25.99 10.66 -12.87
N SER A 430 26.30 9.49 -13.43
CA SER A 430 27.17 9.34 -14.61
C SER A 430 26.73 10.12 -15.86
N PHE A 431 25.45 10.50 -15.95
CA PHE A 431 24.90 11.32 -17.03
C PHE A 431 25.04 12.84 -16.78
N LEU A 432 25.52 13.26 -15.61
CA LEU A 432 25.76 14.66 -15.25
C LEU A 432 27.25 14.91 -14.96
N PRO A 433 27.84 16.02 -15.46
CA PRO A 433 29.18 16.42 -15.05
C PRO A 433 29.25 16.62 -13.53
N GLU A 434 30.34 16.20 -12.88
CA GLU A 434 30.55 16.37 -11.43
C GLU A 434 30.30 17.81 -10.96
N SER A 435 30.69 18.81 -11.76
CA SER A 435 30.47 20.23 -11.46
C SER A 435 28.99 20.67 -11.43
N TRP A 436 28.06 19.80 -11.81
CA TRP A 436 26.61 20.00 -11.76
C TRP A 436 25.96 19.22 -10.60
N GLN A 437 26.71 18.35 -9.93
CA GLN A 437 26.23 17.52 -8.83
C GLN A 437 26.42 18.22 -7.47
N GLY A 438 25.57 17.86 -6.50
CA GLY A 438 25.64 18.30 -5.11
C GLY A 438 26.97 17.93 -4.45
N SER A 439 27.21 18.45 -3.25
CA SER A 439 28.41 18.12 -2.46
C SER A 439 28.02 17.74 -1.04
N PHE A 440 28.88 16.97 -0.37
CA PHE A 440 28.77 16.66 1.06
C PHE A 440 28.78 17.93 1.93
N GLY A 441 28.13 17.85 3.09
CA GLY A 441 28.28 18.82 4.19
C GLY A 441 27.26 19.97 4.23
N GLU A 442 26.21 19.95 3.39
CA GLU A 442 25.03 20.79 3.63
C GLU A 442 24.13 20.08 4.66
N GLU A 443 24.08 20.61 5.89
CA GLU A 443 23.20 20.09 6.96
C GLU A 443 21.76 19.93 6.42
N SER A 444 21.28 18.68 6.43
CA SER A 444 19.90 18.33 6.10
C SER A 444 19.16 17.96 7.37
N ASP A 445 17.92 18.42 7.51
CA ASP A 445 17.02 17.93 8.56
C ASP A 445 16.50 16.50 8.29
N VAL A 446 16.83 15.91 7.12
CA VAL A 446 16.29 14.62 6.66
C VAL A 446 17.40 13.59 6.50
N SER A 447 18.26 13.76 5.49
CA SER A 447 19.42 12.89 5.24
C SER A 447 20.39 13.55 4.26
N GLU A 448 21.62 13.05 4.22
CA GLU A 448 22.64 13.58 3.32
C GLU A 448 22.34 13.32 1.85
N PHE A 449 21.75 12.16 1.53
CA PHE A 449 21.29 11.84 0.17
C PHE A 449 20.28 12.87 -0.34
N HIS A 450 19.35 13.29 0.54
CA HIS A 450 18.40 14.35 0.22
C HIS A 450 19.12 15.67 -0.10
N SER A 451 20.03 16.12 0.78
CA SER A 451 20.85 17.32 0.53
C SER A 451 21.62 17.24 -0.79
N PHE A 452 22.22 16.09 -1.10
CA PHE A 452 22.94 15.88 -2.34
C PHE A 452 22.03 15.98 -3.59
N VAL A 453 20.85 15.35 -3.55
CA VAL A 453 19.88 15.40 -4.67
C VAL A 453 19.38 16.83 -4.87
N LEU A 454 19.02 17.54 -3.79
CA LEU A 454 18.59 18.92 -3.85
C LEU A 454 19.69 19.85 -4.38
N GLY A 455 20.92 19.69 -3.88
CA GLY A 455 22.08 20.42 -4.36
C GLY A 455 22.37 20.17 -5.84
N THR A 456 22.19 18.92 -6.30
CA THR A 456 22.31 18.54 -7.72
C THR A 456 21.24 19.22 -8.56
N LEU A 457 19.98 19.22 -8.13
CA LEU A 457 18.88 19.89 -8.83
C LEU A 457 19.16 21.40 -8.95
N LYS A 458 19.52 22.07 -7.85
CA LYS A 458 19.84 23.50 -7.82
C LYS A 458 21.01 23.88 -8.74
N LYS A 459 22.10 23.10 -8.69
CA LYS A 459 23.28 23.33 -9.56
C LYS A 459 22.94 23.07 -11.03
N THR A 460 22.22 22.00 -11.33
CA THR A 460 21.78 21.65 -12.68
C THR A 460 20.87 22.71 -13.27
N GLU A 461 19.87 23.20 -12.51
CA GLU A 461 18.99 24.29 -12.91
C GLU A 461 19.78 25.54 -13.29
N LYS A 462 20.66 26.01 -12.40
CA LYS A 462 21.50 27.20 -12.63
C LYS A 462 22.42 27.07 -13.83
N LYS A 463 22.93 25.86 -14.12
CA LYS A 463 23.77 25.59 -15.28
C LYS A 463 22.94 25.57 -16.57
N LEU A 464 21.82 24.85 -16.58
CA LEU A 464 20.90 24.79 -17.71
C LEU A 464 20.31 26.17 -18.06
N GLU A 465 20.01 26.99 -17.06
CA GLU A 465 19.56 28.37 -17.24
C GLU A 465 20.61 29.19 -18.00
N LYS A 466 21.86 29.18 -17.52
CA LYS A 466 22.99 29.86 -18.17
C LYS A 466 23.22 29.34 -19.60
N PHE A 467 23.21 28.03 -19.80
CA PHE A 467 23.38 27.44 -21.12
C PHE A 467 22.23 27.81 -22.05
N ASN A 468 20.98 27.81 -21.58
CA ASN A 468 19.82 28.17 -22.36
C ASN A 468 19.88 29.65 -22.78
N ILE A 469 20.28 30.55 -21.89
CA ILE A 469 20.48 31.99 -22.21
C ILE A 469 21.55 32.15 -23.29
N VAL A 470 22.71 31.49 -23.14
CA VAL A 470 23.81 31.57 -24.11
C VAL A 470 23.41 30.97 -25.46
N ALA A 471 22.79 29.79 -25.46
CA ALA A 471 22.33 29.11 -26.66
C ALA A 471 21.26 29.91 -27.40
N LEU A 472 20.32 30.53 -26.66
CA LEU A 472 19.30 31.41 -27.23
C LEU A 472 19.95 32.65 -27.88
N PHE A 473 20.92 33.29 -27.21
CA PHE A 473 21.64 34.44 -27.74
C PHE A 473 22.43 34.08 -29.02
N LEU A 474 23.14 32.95 -29.03
CA LEU A 474 23.86 32.45 -30.19
C LEU A 474 22.90 32.10 -31.33
N TYR A 475 21.78 31.42 -31.03
CA TYR A 475 20.75 31.09 -32.00
C TYR A 475 20.20 32.36 -32.69
N LEU A 476 19.87 33.39 -31.91
CA LEU A 476 19.38 34.67 -32.43
C LEU A 476 20.45 35.38 -33.28
N SER A 477 21.70 35.36 -32.84
CA SER A 477 22.83 35.98 -33.55
C SER A 477 23.13 35.28 -34.88
N ILE A 478 23.14 33.94 -34.92
CA ILE A 478 23.28 33.15 -36.15
C ILE A 478 22.08 33.37 -37.07
N ALA A 479 20.86 33.41 -36.51
CA ALA A 479 19.66 33.68 -37.30
C ALA A 479 19.71 35.05 -37.98
N ILE A 480 20.12 36.10 -37.25
CA ILE A 480 20.32 37.45 -37.78
C ILE A 480 21.42 37.44 -38.85
N PHE A 481 22.56 36.81 -38.60
CA PHE A 481 23.67 36.73 -39.55
C PHE A 481 23.28 36.01 -40.86
N LEU A 482 22.57 34.88 -40.77
CA LEU A 482 22.10 34.14 -41.95
C LEU A 482 21.05 34.94 -42.74
N ASP A 483 20.18 35.68 -42.06
CA ASP A 483 19.18 36.51 -42.70
C ASP A 483 19.79 37.74 -43.38
N THR A 484 20.84 38.35 -42.81
CA THR A 484 21.58 39.47 -43.43
C THR A 484 22.46 39.01 -44.58
N ALA A 485 23.17 37.88 -44.45
CA ALA A 485 24.02 37.31 -45.50
C ALA A 485 23.20 36.85 -46.73
N GLY A 486 21.95 36.42 -46.52
CA GLY A 486 21.07 35.92 -47.58
C GLY A 486 20.53 36.98 -48.57
N ARG A 487 20.87 38.27 -48.42
CA ARG A 487 20.42 39.41 -49.28
C ARG A 487 18.93 39.39 -49.66
N LYS A 488 18.05 38.93 -48.75
CA LYS A 488 16.60 39.02 -48.96
C LYS A 488 16.08 40.33 -48.36
N SER A 489 15.23 41.03 -49.09
CA SER A 489 14.73 42.37 -48.72
C SER A 489 13.82 42.43 -47.47
N SER A 490 13.65 41.33 -46.73
CA SER A 490 12.74 41.26 -45.57
C SER A 490 13.38 40.59 -44.35
N VAL A 491 14.61 40.97 -43.99
CA VAL A 491 15.33 40.48 -42.78
C VAL A 491 14.43 40.54 -41.54
N GLY A 492 13.71 41.65 -41.33
CA GLY A 492 12.80 41.81 -40.19
C GLY A 492 11.65 40.81 -40.14
N PHE A 493 11.07 40.45 -41.30
CA PHE A 493 9.96 39.49 -41.35
C PHE A 493 10.42 38.05 -41.08
N SER A 494 11.60 37.67 -41.59
CA SER A 494 12.20 36.36 -41.32
C SER A 494 12.55 36.20 -39.85
N PHE A 495 13.18 37.22 -39.25
CA PHE A 495 13.49 37.26 -37.83
C PHE A 495 12.23 37.14 -36.96
N LEU A 496 11.22 37.98 -37.21
CA LEU A 496 9.96 37.95 -36.47
C LEU A 496 9.29 36.56 -36.54
N LYS A 497 9.28 35.92 -37.71
CA LYS A 497 8.73 34.57 -37.88
C LYS A 497 9.46 33.52 -37.05
N ARG A 498 10.80 33.59 -36.95
CA ARG A 498 11.61 32.68 -36.13
C ARG A 498 11.33 32.90 -34.64
N THR A 499 11.27 34.16 -34.20
CA THR A 499 10.96 34.53 -32.81
C THR A 499 9.57 34.06 -32.42
N ILE A 500 8.55 34.26 -33.26
CA ILE A 500 7.18 33.77 -33.01
C ILE A 500 7.16 32.24 -32.92
N ARG A 501 7.86 31.54 -33.83
CA ARG A 501 7.93 30.07 -33.80
C ARG A 501 8.59 29.56 -32.51
N LEU A 502 9.70 30.18 -32.10
CA LEU A 502 10.39 29.81 -30.87
C LEU A 502 9.52 30.10 -29.64
N GLY A 503 8.90 31.28 -29.59
CA GLY A 503 7.96 31.66 -28.55
C GLY A 503 6.76 30.71 -28.46
N PHE A 504 6.24 30.24 -29.60
CA PHE A 504 5.19 29.22 -29.62
C PHE A 504 5.65 27.87 -29.05
N ILE A 505 6.83 27.38 -29.44
CA ILE A 505 7.36 26.12 -28.95
C ILE A 505 7.66 26.18 -27.45
N TYR A 506 8.32 27.25 -27.00
CA TYR A 506 8.60 27.49 -25.59
C TYR A 506 7.30 27.64 -24.80
N GLY A 507 6.34 28.39 -25.34
CA GLY A 507 5.01 28.53 -24.78
C GLY A 507 4.27 27.19 -24.64
N MET A 508 4.35 26.30 -25.64
CA MET A 508 3.76 24.96 -25.52
C MET A 508 4.42 24.13 -24.43
N LEU A 509 5.75 24.14 -24.33
CA LEU A 509 6.45 23.43 -23.25
C LEU A 509 6.07 23.98 -21.87
N LEU A 510 5.99 25.31 -21.72
CA LEU A 510 5.51 25.95 -20.49
C LEU A 510 4.09 25.51 -20.14
N VAL A 511 3.17 25.47 -21.12
CA VAL A 511 1.80 24.99 -20.91
C VAL A 511 1.76 23.52 -20.52
N ILE A 512 2.59 22.66 -21.14
CA ILE A 512 2.69 21.24 -20.80
C ILE A 512 3.19 21.09 -19.36
N SER A 513 4.28 21.76 -18.99
CA SER A 513 4.84 21.70 -17.64
C SER A 513 3.91 22.28 -16.59
N TRP A 514 3.25 23.39 -16.88
CA TRP A 514 2.19 23.93 -16.01
C TRP A 514 1.06 22.92 -15.80
N LYS A 515 0.63 22.25 -16.88
CA LYS A 515 -0.39 21.20 -16.79
C LYS A 515 0.09 20.00 -15.98
N VAL A 516 1.35 19.60 -16.09
CA VAL A 516 1.95 18.52 -15.29
C VAL A 516 1.95 18.91 -13.82
N VAL A 517 2.48 20.09 -13.47
CA VAL A 517 2.48 20.61 -12.10
C VAL A 517 1.06 20.63 -11.56
N ARG A 518 0.14 21.31 -12.23
CA ARG A 518 -1.27 21.40 -11.84
C ARG A 518 -1.93 20.03 -11.64
N THR A 519 -1.64 19.06 -12.50
CA THR A 519 -2.16 17.68 -12.36
C THR A 519 -1.65 17.02 -11.08
N VAL A 520 -0.37 17.24 -10.74
CA VAL A 520 0.20 16.78 -9.47
C VAL A 520 -0.45 17.53 -8.30
N GLU A 521 -0.56 18.87 -8.36
CA GLU A 521 -1.13 19.67 -7.27
C GLU A 521 -2.60 19.32 -6.95
N GLU A 522 -3.40 19.05 -7.99
CA GLU A 522 -4.79 18.66 -7.85
C GLU A 522 -4.96 17.19 -7.39
N SER A 523 -3.89 16.40 -7.37
CA SER A 523 -3.95 14.99 -6.97
C SER A 523 -4.20 14.81 -5.46
N ASN A 524 -4.88 13.72 -5.09
CA ASN A 524 -5.10 13.39 -3.67
C ASN A 524 -3.79 13.18 -2.91
N TRP A 525 -2.73 12.74 -3.59
CA TRP A 525 -1.39 12.57 -3.02
C TRP A 525 -0.81 13.91 -2.56
N ALA A 526 -0.78 14.90 -3.45
CA ALA A 526 -0.31 16.25 -3.14
C ALA A 526 -1.13 16.91 -2.02
N LYS A 527 -2.47 16.80 -2.10
CA LYS A 527 -3.38 17.32 -1.06
C LYS A 527 -3.14 16.67 0.30
N GLY A 528 -2.92 15.36 0.34
CA GLY A 528 -2.65 14.63 1.57
C GLY A 528 -1.32 15.01 2.23
N ILE A 529 -0.29 15.26 1.43
CA ILE A 529 1.02 15.75 1.90
C ILE A 529 0.89 17.18 2.44
N ARG A 530 0.30 18.10 1.67
CA ARG A 530 0.11 19.50 2.09
C ARG A 530 -0.72 19.63 3.36
N ALA A 531 -1.74 18.77 3.52
CA ALA A 531 -2.56 18.75 4.73
C ALA A 531 -1.86 18.06 5.91
N GLY A 532 -0.62 17.57 5.77
CA GLY A 532 0.08 16.82 6.82
C GLY A 532 -0.69 15.57 7.25
N LYS A 533 -1.52 14.97 6.38
CA LYS A 533 -2.35 13.80 6.69
C LYS A 533 -1.67 12.48 6.31
N ALA A 534 -0.73 12.54 5.37
CA ALA A 534 0.07 11.40 4.96
C ALA A 534 1.08 11.07 6.06
N TYR A 535 1.18 9.79 6.43
CA TYR A 535 2.13 9.27 7.42
C TYR A 535 2.01 9.87 8.84
N THR A 536 1.13 10.82 9.12
CA THR A 536 0.93 11.34 10.48
C THR A 536 -0.05 10.47 11.27
N LEU A 537 0.28 10.27 12.54
CA LEU A 537 -0.68 9.77 13.50
C LEU A 537 -1.65 10.87 13.93
N PRO A 538 -2.93 10.54 14.14
CA PRO A 538 -3.79 11.42 14.92
C PRO A 538 -3.25 11.49 16.34
N TRP A 539 -2.92 12.70 16.78
CA TRP A 539 -2.62 12.98 18.17
C TRP A 539 -3.92 13.08 18.96
N VAL A 540 -3.98 12.40 20.09
CA VAL A 540 -5.06 12.52 21.07
C VAL A 540 -4.38 12.70 22.42
N GLU A 541 -4.74 13.78 23.12
CA GLU A 541 -4.26 14.00 24.48
C GLU A 541 -4.62 12.80 25.36
N PRO A 542 -3.66 12.23 26.11
CA PRO A 542 -3.92 11.12 27.01
C PRO A 542 -5.00 11.49 28.03
N ASP A 543 -5.91 10.56 28.32
CA ASP A 543 -6.83 10.74 29.45
C ASP A 543 -6.07 10.59 30.78
N GLU A 544 -5.65 11.71 31.37
CA GLU A 544 -4.91 11.76 32.64
C GLU A 544 -5.61 11.01 33.79
N ASN A 545 -6.92 10.78 33.70
CA ASN A 545 -7.69 10.11 34.75
C ASN A 545 -7.60 8.58 34.69
N ARG A 546 -7.13 8.00 33.58
CA ARG A 546 -7.03 6.55 33.43
C ARG A 546 -5.58 6.09 33.69
N ARG A 547 -5.42 5.09 34.54
CA ARG A 547 -4.11 4.45 34.76
C ARG A 547 -3.78 3.53 33.59
N GLU A 548 -2.70 3.86 32.90
CA GLU A 548 -2.12 3.01 31.87
C GLU A 548 -1.57 1.68 32.45
N THR A 549 -1.50 0.66 31.61
CA THR A 549 -0.89 -0.62 31.93
C THR A 549 -0.28 -1.23 30.68
N LEU A 550 0.44 -2.34 30.80
CA LEU A 550 0.92 -3.12 29.66
C LEU A 550 0.15 -4.43 29.54
N PRO A 551 -0.20 -4.85 28.31
CA PRO A 551 -0.88 -6.12 28.08
C PRO A 551 -0.01 -7.34 28.38
N HIS A 552 -0.63 -8.38 28.93
CA HIS A 552 -0.06 -9.69 29.19
C HIS A 552 -0.72 -10.75 28.31
N ARG A 553 -0.04 -11.89 28.14
CA ARG A 553 -0.49 -13.03 27.32
C ARG A 553 -1.90 -13.53 27.67
N THR A 554 -2.28 -13.43 28.94
CA THR A 554 -3.56 -13.92 29.47
C THR A 554 -4.70 -12.92 29.34
N ASP A 555 -4.39 -11.65 29.08
CA ASP A 555 -5.39 -10.59 29.01
C ASP A 555 -6.27 -10.75 27.76
N ILE A 556 -7.47 -10.18 27.81
CA ILE A 556 -8.38 -10.11 26.66
C ILE A 556 -8.33 -8.67 26.16
N LEU A 557 -7.82 -8.50 24.94
CA LEU A 557 -7.55 -7.19 24.36
C LEU A 557 -8.75 -6.71 23.55
N LEU A 558 -9.32 -5.56 23.91
CA LEU A 558 -10.35 -4.84 23.17
C LEU A 558 -9.65 -3.77 22.35
N VAL A 559 -9.45 -4.06 21.06
CA VAL A 559 -8.61 -3.22 20.20
C VAL A 559 -9.47 -2.70 19.05
N PRO A 560 -10.40 -1.77 19.33
CA PRO A 560 -11.41 -1.35 18.36
C PRO A 560 -10.76 -0.86 17.08
N HIS A 561 -9.58 -0.26 17.18
CA HIS A 561 -8.87 0.34 16.06
C HIS A 561 -8.14 -0.63 15.12
N TYR A 562 -7.99 -1.91 15.46
CA TYR A 562 -7.43 -2.87 14.49
C TYR A 562 -8.45 -3.28 13.45
N ALA A 563 -9.74 -3.10 13.72
CA ALA A 563 -10.81 -3.40 12.78
C ALA A 563 -10.87 -2.38 11.63
N SER A 564 -9.77 -2.06 10.93
CA SER A 564 -9.82 -1.32 9.68
C SER A 564 -9.33 -2.19 8.53
N SER A 565 -10.03 -2.10 7.40
CA SER A 565 -9.62 -2.73 6.14
C SER A 565 -8.21 -2.34 5.69
N TYR A 566 -7.71 -1.14 6.03
CA TYR A 566 -6.33 -0.79 5.68
C TYR A 566 -5.32 -1.57 6.51
N MET A 567 -5.63 -2.05 7.72
CA MET A 567 -4.67 -2.78 8.57
C MET A 567 -4.28 -4.16 8.02
N ALA A 568 -4.93 -4.64 6.96
CA ALA A 568 -4.66 -5.92 6.32
C ALA A 568 -4.61 -7.04 7.38
N SER A 569 -3.57 -7.89 7.39
CA SER A 569 -3.47 -9.04 8.28
C SER A 569 -3.55 -8.71 9.77
N TYR A 570 -3.14 -7.49 10.13
CA TYR A 570 -3.18 -7.06 11.52
C TYR A 570 -4.61 -6.86 12.01
N SER A 571 -5.59 -6.64 11.14
CA SER A 571 -6.99 -6.48 11.56
C SER A 571 -7.56 -7.68 12.30
N HIS A 572 -6.97 -8.87 12.08
CA HIS A 572 -7.40 -10.12 12.67
C HIS A 572 -6.32 -10.81 13.51
N VAL A 573 -5.07 -10.29 13.51
CA VAL A 573 -3.96 -10.97 14.18
C VAL A 573 -4.22 -11.15 15.67
N ILE A 574 -4.86 -10.18 16.32
CA ILE A 574 -5.14 -10.24 17.76
C ILE A 574 -6.17 -11.34 18.05
N ASP A 575 -7.22 -11.43 17.23
CA ASP A 575 -8.28 -12.43 17.39
C ASP A 575 -7.79 -13.86 17.19
N VAL A 576 -6.81 -14.06 16.30
CA VAL A 576 -6.29 -15.38 15.93
C VAL A 576 -5.08 -15.78 16.78
N ALA A 577 -4.19 -14.83 17.07
CA ALA A 577 -2.87 -15.11 17.61
C ALA A 577 -2.70 -14.74 19.09
N HIS A 578 -3.47 -13.77 19.62
CA HIS A 578 -3.37 -13.41 21.03
C HIS A 578 -4.03 -14.50 21.90
N PRO A 579 -3.32 -15.14 22.86
CA PRO A 579 -3.87 -16.30 23.56
C PRO A 579 -5.13 -16.01 24.38
N GLY A 580 -5.22 -14.86 25.04
CA GLY A 580 -6.43 -14.48 25.77
C GLY A 580 -7.63 -14.20 24.86
N ASN A 581 -7.41 -13.55 23.71
CA ASN A 581 -8.48 -13.32 22.72
C ASN A 581 -8.93 -14.62 22.07
N LYS A 582 -8.00 -15.52 21.75
CA LYS A 582 -8.34 -16.85 21.23
C LYS A 582 -9.23 -17.62 22.20
N LEU A 583 -8.87 -17.67 23.48
CA LEU A 583 -9.70 -18.29 24.52
C LEU A 583 -11.10 -17.66 24.58
N TRP A 584 -11.17 -16.34 24.59
CA TRP A 584 -12.44 -15.61 24.58
C TRP A 584 -13.30 -15.97 23.35
N ASN A 585 -12.69 -15.96 22.16
CA ASN A 585 -13.36 -16.27 20.90
C ASN A 585 -13.85 -17.72 20.85
N ASP A 586 -13.06 -18.67 21.36
CA ASP A 586 -13.45 -20.08 21.45
C ASP A 586 -14.64 -20.26 22.41
N LEU A 587 -14.62 -19.58 23.57
CA LEU A 587 -15.74 -19.57 24.52
C LEU A 587 -17.00 -18.98 23.89
N VAL A 588 -16.90 -17.79 23.28
CA VAL A 588 -18.03 -17.11 22.62
C VAL A 588 -18.61 -18.00 21.52
N LYS A 589 -17.76 -18.54 20.63
CA LYS A 589 -18.18 -19.41 19.53
C LYS A 589 -18.89 -20.67 20.04
N SER A 590 -18.41 -21.27 21.13
CA SER A 590 -19.01 -22.49 21.70
C SER A 590 -20.42 -22.26 22.30
N GLN A 591 -20.74 -21.05 22.75
CA GLN A 591 -22.02 -20.74 23.40
C GLN A 591 -22.96 -19.86 22.55
N ALA A 592 -22.50 -19.32 21.42
CA ALA A 592 -23.23 -18.33 20.61
C ALA A 592 -24.62 -18.78 20.15
N ASP A 593 -24.74 -20.02 19.67
CA ASP A 593 -26.01 -20.57 19.18
C ASP A 593 -27.05 -20.68 20.31
N GLY A 594 -26.61 -21.09 21.50
CA GLY A 594 -27.46 -21.16 22.68
C GLY A 594 -27.83 -19.77 23.21
N TYR A 595 -26.89 -18.83 23.17
CA TYR A 595 -27.05 -17.48 23.69
C TYR A 595 -28.25 -16.73 23.10
N VAL A 596 -28.40 -16.76 21.77
CA VAL A 596 -29.48 -16.04 21.08
C VAL A 596 -30.87 -16.61 21.37
N MET A 597 -30.96 -17.84 21.88
CA MET A 597 -32.21 -18.49 22.28
C MET A 597 -32.62 -18.13 23.72
N LEU A 598 -31.70 -17.59 24.51
CA LEU A 598 -31.98 -17.20 25.89
C LEU A 598 -32.82 -15.92 25.96
N PRO A 599 -33.76 -15.81 26.93
CA PRO A 599 -34.36 -14.53 27.28
C PRO A 599 -33.31 -13.49 27.71
N PRO A 600 -33.55 -12.17 27.55
CA PRO A 600 -32.56 -11.13 27.86
C PRO A 600 -31.97 -11.20 29.28
N VAL A 601 -32.76 -11.61 30.28
CA VAL A 601 -32.30 -11.79 31.66
C VAL A 601 -31.26 -12.92 31.76
N LEU A 602 -31.47 -14.03 31.04
CA LEU A 602 -30.52 -15.14 31.01
C LEU A 602 -29.30 -14.83 30.13
N GLN A 603 -29.47 -14.05 29.07
CA GLN A 603 -28.33 -13.51 28.30
C GLN A 603 -27.42 -12.64 29.17
N GLN A 604 -28.01 -11.76 29.99
CA GLN A 604 -27.27 -10.96 30.96
C GLN A 604 -26.56 -11.85 31.98
N SER A 605 -27.28 -12.80 32.56
CA SER A 605 -26.75 -13.72 33.58
C SER A 605 -25.58 -14.55 33.04
N LEU A 606 -25.67 -15.04 31.79
CA LEU A 606 -24.56 -15.75 31.16
C LEU A 606 -23.35 -14.86 31.00
N CYS A 607 -23.53 -13.64 30.47
CA CYS A 607 -22.42 -12.68 30.32
C CYS A 607 -21.78 -12.33 31.66
N THR A 608 -22.57 -12.01 32.68
CA THR A 608 -22.05 -11.72 34.02
C THR A 608 -21.27 -12.90 34.59
N THR A 609 -21.80 -14.13 34.51
CA THR A 609 -21.13 -15.33 35.02
C THR A 609 -19.81 -15.61 34.30
N LEU A 610 -19.79 -15.51 32.96
CA LEU A 610 -18.59 -15.71 32.16
C LEU A 610 -17.53 -14.64 32.47
N LEU A 611 -17.95 -13.38 32.54
CA LEU A 611 -17.04 -12.27 32.86
C LEU A 611 -16.48 -12.40 34.28
N GLU A 612 -17.30 -12.70 35.29
CA GLU A 612 -16.84 -12.96 36.66
C GLU A 612 -15.82 -14.09 36.70
N SER A 613 -16.09 -15.20 36.00
CA SER A 613 -15.17 -16.34 35.93
C SER A 613 -13.84 -15.98 35.27
N LEU A 614 -13.84 -15.18 34.20
CA LEU A 614 -12.62 -14.78 33.49
C LEU A 614 -11.86 -13.66 34.21
N THR A 615 -12.57 -12.73 34.84
CA THR A 615 -11.93 -11.63 35.59
C THR A 615 -11.24 -12.10 36.87
N ALA A 616 -11.45 -13.35 37.28
CA ALA A 616 -10.74 -13.94 38.41
C ALA A 616 -9.25 -14.18 38.12
N ASP A 617 -8.89 -14.49 36.87
CA ASP A 617 -7.51 -14.81 36.45
C ASP A 617 -6.99 -13.92 35.30
N ARG A 618 -7.85 -13.08 34.69
CA ARG A 618 -7.53 -12.30 33.48
C ARG A 618 -8.05 -10.87 33.57
N ARG A 619 -7.41 -9.97 32.83
CA ARG A 619 -7.87 -8.58 32.68
C ARG A 619 -8.46 -8.39 31.30
N PHE A 620 -9.43 -7.49 31.21
CA PHE A 620 -9.90 -6.95 29.94
C PHE A 620 -9.22 -5.61 29.75
N LEU A 621 -8.45 -5.46 28.67
CA LEU A 621 -7.71 -4.23 28.39
C LEU A 621 -8.24 -3.60 27.12
N GLU A 622 -8.60 -2.33 27.19
CA GLU A 622 -9.02 -1.53 26.03
C GLU A 622 -7.87 -0.59 25.66
N GLN A 623 -7.53 -0.54 24.37
CA GLN A 623 -6.58 0.44 23.88
C GLN A 623 -7.32 1.73 23.51
N GLY A 624 -6.98 2.83 24.18
CA GLY A 624 -7.58 4.14 23.97
C GLY A 624 -7.26 4.76 22.61
N LEU A 625 -7.84 5.93 22.34
CA LEU A 625 -7.51 6.71 21.14
C LEU A 625 -6.09 7.28 21.21
N ASP A 626 -5.63 7.58 22.43
CA ASP A 626 -4.26 7.92 22.83
C ASP A 626 -3.29 6.73 22.81
N ARG A 627 -3.76 5.54 22.41
CA ARG A 627 -2.99 4.30 22.24
C ARG A 627 -2.47 3.65 23.51
N LEU A 628 -2.79 4.21 24.66
CA LEU A 628 -2.46 3.60 25.94
C LEU A 628 -3.46 2.47 26.25
N TRP A 629 -2.99 1.47 27.01
CA TRP A 629 -3.83 0.36 27.43
C TRP A 629 -4.43 0.62 28.79
N TYR A 630 -5.74 0.43 28.88
CA TYR A 630 -6.52 0.69 30.08
C TYR A 630 -7.26 -0.55 30.55
N ASN A 631 -7.21 -0.80 31.84
CA ASN A 631 -8.01 -1.86 32.43
C ASN A 631 -9.50 -1.49 32.41
N VAL A 632 -10.33 -2.34 31.81
CA VAL A 632 -11.77 -2.15 31.74
C VAL A 632 -12.41 -2.74 32.99
N THR A 633 -12.59 -1.91 34.00
CA THR A 633 -13.23 -2.32 35.27
C THR A 633 -14.74 -2.11 35.29
N ASP A 634 -15.31 -1.37 34.34
CA ASP A 634 -16.76 -1.17 34.26
C ASP A 634 -17.45 -2.44 33.77
N HIS A 635 -18.07 -3.16 34.72
CA HIS A 635 -18.83 -4.37 34.44
C HIS A 635 -19.97 -4.16 33.43
N LYS A 636 -20.55 -2.94 33.32
CA LYS A 636 -21.58 -2.64 32.32
C LYS A 636 -20.97 -2.59 30.91
N GLN A 637 -19.79 -1.97 30.75
CA GLN A 637 -19.05 -1.96 29.49
C GLN A 637 -18.70 -3.39 29.07
N LEU A 638 -18.15 -4.19 29.98
CA LEU A 638 -17.82 -5.59 29.70
C LEU A 638 -19.04 -6.44 29.33
N THR A 639 -20.16 -6.25 30.02
CA THR A 639 -21.42 -6.96 29.70
C THR A 639 -21.92 -6.60 28.29
N ARG A 640 -21.83 -5.32 27.89
CA ARG A 640 -22.18 -4.89 26.53
C ARG A 640 -21.23 -5.50 25.49
N PHE A 641 -19.94 -5.53 25.77
CA PHE A 641 -18.93 -6.17 24.92
C PHE A 641 -19.24 -7.67 24.76
N CYS A 642 -19.45 -8.38 25.86
CA CYS A 642 -19.87 -9.79 25.86
C CYS A 642 -21.11 -10.03 24.99
N HIS A 643 -22.16 -9.22 25.18
CA HIS A 643 -23.38 -9.31 24.39
C HIS A 643 -23.12 -9.09 22.89
N LYS A 644 -22.35 -8.05 22.54
CA LYS A 644 -21.97 -7.73 21.15
C LYS A 644 -21.26 -8.92 20.49
N GLU A 645 -20.26 -9.50 21.16
CA GLU A 645 -19.48 -10.62 20.62
C GLU A 645 -20.32 -11.89 20.44
N PHE A 646 -21.23 -12.20 21.36
CA PHE A 646 -22.17 -13.30 21.16
C PHE A 646 -23.12 -13.09 19.97
N LEU A 647 -23.66 -11.88 19.80
CA LEU A 647 -24.53 -11.56 18.68
C LEU A 647 -23.80 -11.65 17.32
N LYS A 648 -22.53 -11.25 17.28
CA LYS A 648 -21.66 -11.40 16.10
C LYS A 648 -21.42 -12.87 15.77
N ALA A 649 -21.02 -13.66 16.77
CA ALA A 649 -20.69 -15.07 16.59
C ALA A 649 -21.90 -15.93 16.19
N ALA A 650 -23.08 -15.63 16.72
CA ALA A 650 -24.31 -16.38 16.42
C ALA A 650 -24.88 -16.10 15.03
N ASN A 651 -24.45 -15.02 14.36
CA ASN A 651 -24.96 -14.65 13.05
C ASN A 651 -23.85 -14.05 12.16
N PRO A 652 -23.35 -14.79 11.16
CA PRO A 652 -22.26 -14.34 10.29
C PRO A 652 -22.53 -13.00 9.59
N LEU A 653 -23.79 -12.73 9.20
CA LEU A 653 -24.14 -11.46 8.56
C LEU A 653 -24.05 -10.29 9.55
N ARG A 654 -24.48 -10.47 10.81
CA ARG A 654 -24.30 -9.44 11.86
C ARG A 654 -22.82 -9.23 12.19
N GLY A 655 -22.05 -10.31 12.24
CA GLY A 655 -20.59 -10.24 12.39
C GLY A 655 -19.95 -9.38 11.29
N ALA A 656 -20.25 -9.67 10.03
CA ALA A 656 -19.74 -8.92 8.89
C ALA A 656 -20.18 -7.44 8.90
N LEU A 657 -21.46 -7.17 9.17
CA LEU A 657 -21.97 -5.79 9.25
C LEU A 657 -21.36 -5.01 10.42
N SER A 658 -21.18 -5.63 11.58
CA SER A 658 -20.51 -4.99 12.70
C SER A 658 -19.06 -4.70 12.39
N HIS A 659 -18.35 -5.61 11.72
CA HIS A 659 -16.97 -5.40 11.33
C HIS A 659 -16.84 -4.21 10.36
N GLU A 660 -17.74 -4.10 9.38
CA GLU A 660 -17.77 -2.95 8.47
C GLU A 660 -18.04 -1.63 9.22
N ILE A 661 -18.98 -1.64 10.18
CA ILE A 661 -19.25 -0.45 11.01
C ILE A 661 -18.02 -0.09 11.85
N ASP A 662 -17.38 -1.07 12.49
CA ASP A 662 -16.16 -0.86 13.28
C ASP A 662 -15.03 -0.30 12.36
N SER A 663 -14.90 -0.78 11.12
CA SER A 663 -13.97 -0.24 10.11
C SER A 663 -14.27 1.19 9.72
N LEU A 664 -15.54 1.53 9.48
CA LEU A 664 -15.91 2.90 9.15
C LEU A 664 -15.64 3.85 10.33
N LYS A 665 -15.89 3.42 11.57
CA LYS A 665 -15.55 4.22 12.77
C LYS A 665 -14.05 4.46 12.86
N ASN A 666 -13.25 3.43 12.58
CA ASN A 666 -11.80 3.57 12.55
C ASN A 666 -11.30 4.47 11.43
N GLU A 667 -11.96 4.50 10.27
CA GLU A 667 -11.66 5.49 9.24
C GLU A 667 -11.96 6.92 9.69
N LEU A 668 -12.95 7.13 10.58
CA LEU A 668 -13.20 8.46 11.16
C LEU A 668 -12.08 8.90 12.10
N ASP A 669 -11.55 7.97 12.90
CA ASP A 669 -10.55 8.28 13.91
C ASP A 669 -9.13 8.30 13.29
N PHE A 670 -8.86 7.48 12.27
CA PHE A 670 -7.52 7.19 11.77
C PHE A 670 -7.35 7.28 10.25
N GLY A 671 -8.44 7.30 9.49
CA GLY A 671 -8.43 7.32 8.03
C GLY A 671 -8.10 8.67 7.42
N MET A 672 -8.17 8.79 6.10
CA MET A 672 -7.93 10.05 5.37
C MET A 672 -8.93 11.15 5.75
N PHE A 673 -10.17 10.77 6.04
CA PHE A 673 -11.26 11.70 6.32
C PHE A 673 -11.36 12.09 7.80
N ARG A 674 -10.42 11.60 8.63
CA ARG A 674 -10.24 12.08 10.00
C ARG A 674 -10.08 13.60 9.96
N MET A 675 -10.71 14.26 10.92
CA MET A 675 -10.72 15.73 11.07
C MET A 675 -11.58 16.55 10.10
N THR A 676 -12.40 15.92 9.23
CA THR A 676 -13.44 16.72 8.54
C THR A 676 -14.65 16.94 9.46
N GLY A 677 -15.22 18.14 9.44
CA GLY A 677 -16.31 18.53 10.35
C GLY A 677 -17.52 17.59 10.27
N MET A 678 -17.87 17.13 9.05
CA MET A 678 -18.92 16.13 8.85
C MET A 678 -18.62 14.78 9.52
N HIS A 679 -17.38 14.30 9.41
CA HIS A 679 -17.00 12.99 9.91
C HIS A 679 -17.05 12.96 11.45
N ILE A 680 -16.54 14.02 12.08
CA ILE A 680 -16.54 14.17 13.54
C ILE A 680 -17.98 14.29 14.08
N THR A 681 -18.82 15.13 13.47
CA THR A 681 -20.10 15.50 14.10
C THR A 681 -21.29 14.64 13.68
N GLN A 682 -21.34 14.17 12.43
CA GLN A 682 -22.55 13.53 11.88
C GLN A 682 -22.37 12.04 11.64
N ILE A 683 -21.27 11.66 10.98
CA ILE A 683 -21.08 10.27 10.55
C ILE A 683 -20.90 9.34 11.76
N ARG A 684 -20.17 9.78 12.81
CA ARG A 684 -20.01 8.99 14.04
C ARG A 684 -21.36 8.61 14.67
N GLY A 685 -22.25 9.59 14.85
CA GLY A 685 -23.59 9.35 15.39
C GLY A 685 -24.44 8.42 14.51
N LEU A 686 -24.31 8.52 13.19
CA LEU A 686 -24.98 7.61 12.26
C LEU A 686 -24.48 6.17 12.39
N LEU A 687 -23.15 5.97 12.50
CA LEU A 687 -22.54 4.66 12.68
C LEU A 687 -22.91 4.04 14.03
N ASP A 688 -22.99 4.84 15.09
CA ASP A 688 -23.47 4.38 16.41
C ASP A 688 -24.95 3.94 16.35
N ASP A 689 -25.79 4.67 15.61
CA ASP A 689 -27.19 4.32 15.40
C ASP A 689 -27.34 3.05 14.55
N TRP A 690 -26.45 2.83 13.57
CA TRP A 690 -26.40 1.61 12.77
C TRP A 690 -25.95 0.42 13.61
N GLU A 691 -24.90 0.59 14.41
CA GLU A 691 -24.41 -0.44 15.32
C GLU A 691 -25.53 -0.90 16.25
N LYS A 692 -26.24 0.03 16.90
CA LYS A 692 -27.38 -0.30 17.79
C LYS A 692 -28.51 -1.04 17.07
N ARG A 693 -28.65 -0.93 15.75
CA ARG A 693 -29.67 -1.66 14.97
C ARG A 693 -29.20 -3.05 14.57
N VAL A 694 -27.92 -3.19 14.20
CA VAL A 694 -27.31 -4.47 13.85
C VAL A 694 -27.12 -5.33 15.11
N LEU A 695 -26.73 -4.69 16.20
CA LEU A 695 -26.41 -5.24 17.52
C LEU A 695 -27.31 -4.56 18.55
N PRO A 696 -28.59 -4.96 18.65
CA PRO A 696 -29.52 -4.37 19.60
C PRO A 696 -28.94 -4.42 21.01
N PRO A 697 -29.01 -3.32 21.79
CA PRO A 697 -28.50 -3.33 23.15
C PRO A 697 -29.30 -4.32 23.98
N LEU A 698 -28.63 -4.95 24.95
CA LEU A 698 -29.25 -5.83 25.91
C LEU A 698 -30.40 -5.11 26.65
N GLN A 699 -31.63 -5.51 26.38
CA GLN A 699 -32.81 -4.95 27.03
C GLN A 699 -32.94 -5.54 28.44
N ILE A 700 -32.18 -4.99 29.38
CA ILE A 700 -32.41 -5.23 30.80
C ILE A 700 -33.73 -4.56 31.10
N GLY A 701 -34.79 -5.35 31.27
CA GLY A 701 -36.15 -4.85 31.47
C GLY A 701 -36.11 -3.69 32.46
N SER A 702 -36.31 -2.47 31.95
CA SER A 702 -36.40 -1.27 32.76
C SER A 702 -37.65 -1.46 33.58
N ARG A 703 -37.47 -2.05 34.77
CA ARG A 703 -38.44 -2.35 35.83
C ARG A 703 -39.82 -1.99 35.33
N ALA A 704 -40.48 -2.94 34.64
CA ALA A 704 -41.76 -2.72 33.98
C ALA A 704 -42.54 -1.75 34.85
N LYS A 705 -42.70 -0.49 34.40
CA LYS A 705 -43.42 0.51 35.19
C LYS A 705 -44.71 -0.20 35.53
N SER A 706 -44.89 -0.46 36.82
CA SER A 706 -46.04 -1.14 37.38
C SER A 706 -47.26 -0.28 37.07
N SER A 707 -47.72 -0.30 35.83
CA SER A 707 -49.03 0.17 35.45
C SER A 707 -49.98 -0.89 35.98
N ASP A 708 -50.54 -0.59 37.15
CA ASP A 708 -51.73 -1.20 37.75
C ASP A 708 -52.23 -2.45 37.01
N VAL A 709 -51.56 -3.58 37.27
CA VAL A 709 -52.14 -4.87 36.93
C VAL A 709 -53.11 -5.20 38.04
N THR A 710 -54.37 -4.83 37.81
CA THR A 710 -55.53 -5.37 38.50
C THR A 710 -55.37 -6.89 38.60
N LYS A 711 -55.40 -7.36 39.85
CA LYS A 711 -55.34 -8.78 40.24
C LYS A 711 -56.22 -9.62 39.31
N THR A 712 -55.60 -10.34 38.39
CA THR A 712 -56.23 -11.49 37.75
C THR A 712 -55.35 -12.68 38.06
N THR A 713 -55.79 -13.45 39.05
CA THR A 713 -55.23 -14.73 39.46
C THR A 713 -55.32 -15.68 38.26
N VAL A 714 -54.18 -16.07 37.70
CA VAL A 714 -54.11 -17.14 36.70
C VAL A 714 -53.14 -18.19 37.24
N GLU A 715 -53.69 -19.35 37.56
CA GLU A 715 -52.98 -20.56 37.96
C GLU A 715 -51.98 -20.96 36.86
N THR A 716 -50.71 -21.01 37.23
CA THR A 716 -49.62 -21.40 36.33
C THR A 716 -49.43 -22.91 36.41
N THR A 717 -50.10 -23.65 35.52
CA THR A 717 -49.72 -25.04 35.21
C THR A 717 -48.84 -24.99 33.96
N VAL A 718 -47.51 -24.94 34.14
CA VAL A 718 -46.55 -24.98 33.04
C VAL A 718 -46.47 -26.42 32.53
N THR A 719 -47.21 -26.72 31.46
CA THR A 719 -46.99 -27.92 30.64
C THR A 719 -46.10 -27.54 29.46
N LEU A 720 -44.84 -27.97 29.53
CA LEU A 720 -43.92 -27.94 28.39
C LEU A 720 -44.44 -28.92 27.32
N ARG A 721 -45.00 -28.38 26.22
CA ARG A 721 -45.17 -29.13 24.97
C ARG A 721 -44.04 -28.78 24.00
N PRO A 722 -43.29 -29.75 23.47
CA PRO A 722 -42.30 -29.49 22.44
C PRO A 722 -43.02 -29.37 21.09
N ASN A 723 -43.15 -28.15 20.56
CA ASN A 723 -43.52 -27.95 19.16
C ASN A 723 -42.26 -28.08 18.30
N VAL A 724 -41.91 -29.33 17.94
CA VAL A 724 -40.99 -29.61 16.84
C VAL A 724 -41.77 -29.40 15.54
N SER A 725 -41.71 -28.20 14.98
CA SER A 725 -42.13 -27.95 13.60
C SER A 725 -41.02 -28.42 12.67
N LEU A 726 -41.11 -29.67 12.22
CA LEU A 726 -40.34 -30.18 11.08
C LEU A 726 -40.58 -29.28 9.85
N VAL A 727 -39.56 -28.51 9.47
CA VAL A 727 -39.50 -27.85 8.16
C VAL A 727 -39.25 -28.95 7.13
N ALA A 728 -40.33 -29.50 6.58
CA ALA A 728 -40.28 -30.34 5.41
C ALA A 728 -39.83 -29.50 4.20
N ILE A 729 -38.62 -29.77 3.70
CA ILE A 729 -38.13 -29.26 2.42
C ILE A 729 -38.93 -29.95 1.31
N GLY A 730 -40.10 -29.39 1.01
CA GLY A 730 -40.93 -29.77 -0.11
C GLY A 730 -40.44 -29.11 -1.39
N ARG A 731 -39.70 -29.87 -2.20
CA ARG A 731 -39.41 -29.57 -3.60
C ARG A 731 -40.75 -29.45 -4.35
N ARG A 732 -41.16 -28.23 -4.74
CA ARG A 732 -42.34 -28.03 -5.60
C ARG A 732 -41.96 -27.27 -6.85
N GLU A 733 -42.21 -27.95 -7.96
CA GLU A 733 -42.01 -27.52 -9.33
C GLU A 733 -42.88 -26.32 -9.71
N LEU A 734 -42.36 -25.64 -10.74
CA LEU A 734 -42.90 -24.54 -11.52
C LEU A 734 -44.42 -24.59 -11.76
N GLY A 735 -45.10 -23.56 -11.26
CA GLY A 735 -46.50 -23.24 -11.58
C GLY A 735 -46.67 -21.73 -11.78
N ARG A 736 -46.24 -21.25 -12.95
CA ARG A 736 -46.39 -19.85 -13.39
C ARG A 736 -47.87 -19.58 -13.70
N LYS A 737 -48.55 -18.74 -12.91
CA LYS A 737 -49.69 -17.88 -13.33
C LYS A 737 -50.18 -16.95 -12.21
N GLY A 738 -50.09 -15.65 -12.46
CA GLY A 738 -51.09 -14.64 -12.08
C GLY A 738 -51.19 -14.20 -10.61
N SER A 739 -50.62 -13.05 -10.28
CA SER A 739 -51.39 -11.83 -9.94
C SER A 739 -50.43 -10.75 -9.42
N GLY A 740 -50.28 -9.69 -10.21
CA GLY A 740 -49.49 -8.52 -9.84
C GLY A 740 -50.20 -7.71 -8.77
N ARG A 741 -50.01 -8.08 -7.50
CA ARG A 741 -50.05 -7.11 -6.40
C ARG A 741 -48.62 -6.75 -6.08
N SER A 742 -48.19 -5.61 -6.63
CA SER A 742 -47.00 -4.89 -6.17
C SER A 742 -47.17 -4.66 -4.67
N ARG A 743 -46.58 -5.56 -3.86
CA ARG A 743 -46.29 -5.28 -2.46
C ARG A 743 -45.30 -4.13 -2.52
N LYS A 744 -45.79 -2.91 -2.28
CA LYS A 744 -44.94 -1.80 -1.86
C LYS A 744 -44.15 -2.33 -0.67
N SER A 745 -42.89 -2.68 -0.90
CA SER A 745 -41.94 -2.91 0.17
C SER A 745 -41.96 -1.62 0.98
N SER A 746 -42.54 -1.67 2.18
CA SER A 746 -42.31 -0.61 3.14
C SER A 746 -40.81 -0.38 3.17
N PRO A 747 -40.32 0.86 2.96
CA PRO A 747 -38.90 1.11 3.08
C PRO A 747 -38.48 0.58 4.45
N LEU A 748 -37.42 -0.24 4.49
CA LEU A 748 -36.86 -0.85 5.71
C LEU A 748 -36.47 0.19 6.78
N PHE A 749 -36.61 1.48 6.46
CA PHE A 749 -36.22 2.61 7.27
C PHE A 749 -37.34 3.67 7.25
N PRO A 750 -37.89 4.07 8.41
CA PRO A 750 -38.58 5.35 8.49
C PRO A 750 -37.57 6.44 8.13
N ARG A 751 -37.86 7.23 7.09
CA ARG A 751 -37.09 8.44 6.75
C ARG A 751 -37.21 9.41 7.92
N LYS A 752 -36.24 9.42 8.84
CA LYS A 752 -35.94 10.65 9.56
C LYS A 752 -35.49 11.64 8.50
N THR A 753 -36.10 12.82 8.43
CA THR A 753 -35.52 13.96 7.71
C THR A 753 -34.12 14.15 8.27
N PRO A 754 -33.06 14.02 7.46
CA PRO A 754 -31.70 14.27 7.92
C PRO A 754 -31.68 15.68 8.51
N ASN A 755 -31.11 15.83 9.71
CA ASN A 755 -30.74 17.17 10.15
C ASN A 755 -29.76 17.72 9.12
N PRO A 756 -29.92 18.96 8.64
CA PRO A 756 -28.93 19.56 7.76
C PRO A 756 -27.54 19.47 8.41
N PRO A 757 -26.47 19.33 7.61
CA PRO A 757 -25.09 19.48 8.08
C PRO A 757 -24.95 20.68 8.99
N ALA A 758 -24.16 20.58 10.06
CA ALA A 758 -23.75 21.79 10.77
C ALA A 758 -23.05 22.72 9.77
N PRO A 759 -23.23 24.06 9.83
CA PRO A 759 -22.73 24.98 8.81
C PRO A 759 -21.24 24.82 8.49
N TYR A 760 -20.43 24.42 9.48
CA TYR A 760 -18.98 24.23 9.40
C TYR A 760 -18.53 22.82 8.95
N ALA A 761 -19.46 21.91 8.62
CA ALA A 761 -19.13 20.52 8.27
C ALA A 761 -18.36 20.38 6.94
N TRP A 762 -18.32 21.45 6.14
CA TRP A 762 -17.83 21.47 4.76
C TRP A 762 -16.64 22.38 4.52
N LEU A 763 -16.04 22.97 5.56
CA LEU A 763 -14.92 23.90 5.40
C LEU A 763 -13.67 23.18 4.86
N GLU A 764 -13.16 23.66 3.73
CA GLU A 764 -11.96 23.19 3.02
C GLU A 764 -10.96 24.34 2.78
N VAL A 765 -9.73 23.99 2.43
CA VAL A 765 -8.71 24.98 2.01
C VAL A 765 -9.22 25.70 0.76
N GLY A 766 -9.22 27.03 0.81
CA GLY A 766 -9.76 27.91 -0.22
C GLY A 766 -11.15 28.46 0.11
N ASP A 767 -11.85 27.92 1.12
CA ASP A 767 -13.14 28.47 1.54
C ASP A 767 -12.96 29.82 2.22
N ARG A 768 -13.89 30.74 1.93
CA ARG A 768 -13.99 32.01 2.65
C ARG A 768 -14.74 31.82 3.95
N VAL A 769 -14.16 32.37 5.00
CA VAL A 769 -14.62 32.17 6.36
C VAL A 769 -14.57 33.47 7.11
N ASN A 770 -15.40 33.59 8.13
CA ASN A 770 -15.26 34.58 9.16
C ASN A 770 -14.68 33.91 10.40
N VAL A 771 -13.64 34.51 10.97
CA VAL A 771 -12.94 33.99 12.15
C VAL A 771 -13.15 34.91 13.33
N MET A 772 -13.53 34.34 14.47
CA MET A 772 -13.76 35.06 15.71
C MET A 772 -12.43 35.41 16.40
N ASP A 773 -12.18 36.69 16.63
CA ASP A 773 -10.95 37.21 17.24
C ASP A 773 -10.65 36.56 18.60
N GLY A 774 -9.48 35.94 18.70
CA GLY A 774 -9.03 35.24 19.90
C GLY A 774 -9.95 34.12 20.39
N CYS A 775 -10.88 33.65 19.54
CA CYS A 775 -11.87 32.63 19.87
C CYS A 775 -12.68 32.87 21.16
N LYS A 776 -12.93 34.13 21.52
CA LYS A 776 -13.75 34.49 22.68
C LYS A 776 -15.22 34.50 22.31
N ASP A 777 -16.11 34.06 23.20
CA ASP A 777 -17.56 33.99 22.95
C ASP A 777 -18.20 35.33 22.52
N ASP A 778 -17.52 36.46 22.77
CA ASP A 778 -17.91 37.84 22.41
C ASP A 778 -16.99 38.50 21.37
N GLY A 779 -16.10 37.75 20.72
CA GLY A 779 -15.17 38.26 19.72
C GLY A 779 -15.86 38.75 18.44
N GLU A 780 -15.27 39.77 17.80
CA GLU A 780 -15.66 40.18 16.46
C GLU A 780 -15.18 39.15 15.43
N TYR A 781 -15.90 39.05 14.32
CA TYR A 781 -15.59 38.13 13.24
C TYR A 781 -14.87 38.85 12.11
N TYR A 782 -13.70 38.35 11.70
CA TYR A 782 -12.90 38.89 10.61
C TYR A 782 -12.92 37.95 9.40
N PRO A 783 -13.18 38.47 8.18
CA PRO A 783 -13.19 37.67 6.98
C PRO A 783 -11.77 37.25 6.59
N GLY A 784 -11.64 36.03 6.12
CA GLY A 784 -10.40 35.47 5.61
C GLY A 784 -10.64 34.23 4.75
N MET A 785 -9.55 33.62 4.32
CA MET A 785 -9.53 32.39 3.54
C MET A 785 -8.73 31.33 4.26
N ILE A 786 -9.25 30.11 4.29
CA ILE A 786 -8.49 28.96 4.81
C ILE A 786 -7.34 28.68 3.83
N THR A 787 -6.10 28.92 4.24
CA THR A 787 -4.90 28.66 3.43
C THR A 787 -4.29 27.30 3.71
N ALA A 788 -4.45 26.80 4.94
CA ALA A 788 -4.12 25.43 5.30
C ALA A 788 -5.10 24.89 6.34
N SER A 789 -5.25 23.57 6.36
CA SER A 789 -5.86 22.87 7.49
C SER A 789 -4.74 22.33 8.35
N LEU A 790 -4.80 22.58 9.66
CA LEU A 790 -3.85 22.11 10.66
C LEU A 790 -4.54 21.02 11.50
N PRO A 791 -4.68 19.81 10.93
CA PRO A 791 -5.58 18.79 11.46
C PRO A 791 -5.21 18.32 12.86
N ASN A 792 -3.93 18.33 13.24
CA ASN A 792 -3.51 17.87 14.57
C ASN A 792 -4.02 18.74 15.73
N LEU A 793 -4.38 20.00 15.44
CA LEU A 793 -4.86 20.96 16.43
C LEU A 793 -6.37 21.24 16.31
N ALA A 794 -7.06 20.53 15.41
CA ALA A 794 -8.41 20.86 14.97
C ALA A 794 -8.51 22.36 14.61
N ALA A 795 -7.54 22.86 13.83
CA ALA A 795 -7.37 24.26 13.53
C ALA A 795 -7.13 24.51 12.02
N PHE A 796 -7.17 25.78 11.63
CA PHE A 796 -6.89 26.26 10.28
C PHE A 796 -5.78 27.31 10.31
N ALA A 797 -5.00 27.38 9.24
CA ALA A 797 -4.26 28.58 8.92
C ALA A 797 -5.17 29.46 8.08
N ILE A 798 -5.34 30.71 8.50
CA ILE A 798 -6.23 31.67 7.87
C ILE A 798 -5.39 32.83 7.35
N GLU A 799 -5.58 33.17 6.07
CA GLU A 799 -5.14 34.45 5.52
C GLU A 799 -6.35 35.40 5.56
N TYR A 800 -6.30 36.39 6.45
CA TYR A 800 -7.33 37.40 6.56
C TYR A 800 -7.33 38.31 5.34
N ASP A 801 -8.47 38.96 5.06
CA ASP A 801 -8.59 39.93 3.95
C ASP A 801 -7.66 41.15 4.12
N THR A 802 -7.11 41.35 5.32
CA THR A 802 -6.07 42.34 5.62
C THR A 802 -4.68 41.96 5.07
N GLY A 803 -4.50 40.71 4.65
CA GLY A 803 -3.21 40.11 4.28
C GLY A 803 -2.41 39.55 5.46
N GLU A 804 -2.95 39.63 6.68
CA GLU A 804 -2.35 38.97 7.84
C GLU A 804 -2.67 37.47 7.81
N THR A 805 -1.72 36.66 8.26
CA THR A 805 -1.90 35.21 8.38
C THR A 805 -1.85 34.82 9.84
N GLU A 806 -2.84 34.04 10.28
CA GLU A 806 -2.84 33.42 11.60
C GLU A 806 -2.88 31.90 11.42
N ASP A 807 -1.85 31.26 11.96
CA ASP A 807 -1.77 29.82 12.05
C ASP A 807 -2.52 29.35 13.32
N GLU A 808 -3.02 28.12 13.29
CA GLU A 808 -3.62 27.43 14.44
C GLU A 808 -4.96 28.03 14.94
N VAL A 809 -5.72 28.70 14.08
CA VAL A 809 -7.09 29.15 14.38
C VAL A 809 -8.01 27.96 14.63
N ASN A 810 -8.46 27.76 15.87
CA ASN A 810 -9.32 26.64 16.23
C ASN A 810 -10.60 26.60 15.37
N GLN A 811 -10.95 25.43 14.84
CA GLN A 811 -12.08 25.22 13.94
C GLN A 811 -13.41 25.74 14.50
N ARG A 812 -13.57 25.80 15.82
CA ARG A 812 -14.80 26.33 16.47
C ARG A 812 -14.97 27.83 16.31
N CYS A 813 -13.89 28.58 16.06
CA CYS A 813 -13.90 30.03 15.90
C CYS A 813 -14.16 30.42 14.45
N VAL A 814 -14.23 29.45 13.53
CA VAL A 814 -14.33 29.67 12.09
C VAL A 814 -15.74 29.32 11.63
N ILE A 815 -16.43 30.30 11.04
CA ILE A 815 -17.73 30.10 10.41
C ILE A 815 -17.63 30.37 8.91
N PRO A 816 -18.41 29.67 8.05
CA PRO A 816 -18.44 30.00 6.64
C PRO A 816 -18.88 31.46 6.44
N GLU A 817 -18.23 32.18 5.52
CA GLU A 817 -18.78 33.46 5.06
C GLU A 817 -20.09 33.14 4.34
N ALA A 818 -21.22 33.66 4.85
CA ALA A 818 -22.52 33.38 4.25
C ALA A 818 -22.57 34.04 2.86
N GLU A 819 -22.76 33.22 1.81
CA GLU A 819 -22.91 33.68 0.41
C GLU A 819 -24.06 34.67 0.21
#